data_AF-A0A6J3CAH0-F1
#
_entry.id   AF-A0A6J3CAH0-F1
#
_cell.length_a   1.000
_cell.length_b   1.000
_cell.length_c   1.000
_cell.angle_alpha   90.00
_cell.angle_beta   90.00
_cell.angle_gamma   90.00
#
_symmetry.space_group_name_H-M   'P 1'
#
loop_
_entity.id
_entity.type
_entity.pdbx_description
1 polymer ?
#
loop_
_entity_poly.entity_id
_entity_poly.type
_entity_poly.pdbx_seq_one_letter_code
_entity_poly.pdbx_strand_id
1 'polypeptide(L)'
;MSRVSHPFLYIWSNAQMTNQASPVEEQEKLLDEALNLVKAQAFQMKRCLDKSKLMDALKHASTMLGELRTSLLSPKSYYELYMAITDELRHLELYLLEEFQKGRKVADLYELVQYAGNIVPRLYLLITVGLVYIKTSTSLRRDLLKDLVEMCRGVQHPLRGLFLRNYLLQCTRNILPDISETQNESEGTVRDAIDFVLMNFAEMNKLWVRMQHQGHSRDKERRERERSELRILVGTNLVRLSQLEAVTVDDYRRLVLPGILEQVVSCRDAIAQEYLMECIIQVFPDEFHLANLQPFLKSCAELQPGVNIKNIIIALIERLAAYSQRNEGNINLSVVMEDGKEQEVQLFEVFSDQVAAITQARVDMPSEDMLSLQLALLKLAQRCHPDKLSYVDRVLAHTDKICADIHQNSGKTHLESNMPVFKELMKILKLPADHYKNILTLIKLQNYAPLIKHLNYNGRIMIAVHLINDVLETDTLISTPEDVESVLSMLDVLVKDQPDQPTTEPDVEDFMEEQGLLARLIHHFKSDSADQQYLILSAARKALQGGGARRIQHTFPPILFHAYRLAFLYKDLRDQDEMWEKKCQKIFQFCHQTISTLVKAELAELPLRCAENAEPMRTQCALAASKLLKKPDQSRAVALCAHLFWKGPKDGQQWALNEPGRALDCLKKAARVAQQCMDGGVQAQLLAELLGRYALLRHRGNRALTAGLIDAVIQKIREELANLDQSEEVEQITKHFHNTLQHLKNRMECPDPDGLGSEGLVLS
;
A
#
# COMPACT_ATOMS: atom_id res chain seq x y z
N MET A 1 -52.39 -10.24 -35.57
CA MET A 1 -51.06 -10.79 -35.89
C MET A 1 -50.28 -10.88 -34.57
N SER A 2 -50.31 -11.98 -33.82
CA SER A 2 -49.60 -13.27 -34.01
C SER A 2 -48.16 -13.29 -33.44
N ARG A 3 -48.04 -13.97 -32.27
CA ARG A 3 -46.90 -14.72 -31.68
C ARG A 3 -45.72 -13.87 -31.13
N VAL A 4 -45.05 -14.19 -30.01
CA VAL A 4 -44.57 -15.49 -29.48
C VAL A 4 -44.45 -15.48 -27.94
N SER A 5 -44.87 -16.61 -27.36
CA SER A 5 -44.50 -17.34 -26.15
C SER A 5 -43.36 -16.84 -25.21
N HIS A 6 -43.62 -16.84 -23.89
CA HIS A 6 -42.62 -17.21 -22.87
C HIS A 6 -43.27 -18.05 -21.75
N PRO A 7 -42.71 -19.23 -21.38
CA PRO A 7 -43.30 -20.16 -20.43
C PRO A 7 -42.72 -19.95 -19.02
N PHE A 8 -43.42 -19.27 -18.13
CA PHE A 8 -43.05 -19.23 -16.70
C PHE A 8 -44.22 -19.06 -15.71
N LEU A 9 -45.46 -19.27 -16.14
CA LEU A 9 -46.65 -18.96 -15.34
C LEU A 9 -47.58 -20.14 -15.03
N TYR A 10 -47.11 -21.38 -15.15
CA TYR A 10 -47.99 -22.55 -14.96
C TYR A 10 -47.38 -23.73 -14.19
N ILE A 11 -46.60 -23.50 -13.12
CA ILE A 11 -46.32 -24.55 -12.11
C ILE A 11 -46.24 -23.97 -10.68
N TRP A 12 -47.17 -23.08 -10.30
CA TRP A 12 -47.34 -22.66 -8.89
C TRP A 12 -48.82 -22.57 -8.48
N SER A 13 -49.69 -23.37 -9.15
CA SER A 13 -51.14 -23.36 -8.91
C SER A 13 -51.67 -24.61 -8.19
N ASN A 14 -50.83 -25.55 -7.75
CA ASN A 14 -51.29 -26.71 -6.99
C ASN A 14 -50.19 -27.23 -6.05
N ALA A 15 -49.96 -26.51 -4.96
CA ALA A 15 -49.36 -27.06 -3.75
C ALA A 15 -50.00 -26.38 -2.53
N GLN A 16 -51.10 -26.97 -2.09
CA GLN A 16 -51.58 -27.03 -0.70
C GLN A 16 -51.58 -25.74 0.14
N MET A 17 -52.80 -25.34 0.50
CA MET A 17 -53.10 -24.59 1.71
C MET A 17 -52.35 -25.16 2.93
N THR A 18 -51.31 -24.46 3.37
CA THR A 18 -50.92 -24.40 4.78
C THR A 18 -50.65 -22.93 5.09
N ASN A 19 -51.53 -22.34 5.88
CA ASN A 19 -51.42 -20.97 6.36
C ASN A 19 -50.39 -20.94 7.51
N GLN A 20 -49.13 -21.29 7.23
CA GLN A 20 -48.04 -21.22 8.20
C GLN A 20 -47.43 -19.82 8.11
N ALA A 21 -47.51 -19.07 9.22
CA ALA A 21 -46.91 -17.76 9.34
C ALA A 21 -45.38 -17.87 9.13
N SER A 22 -44.75 -16.81 8.64
CA SER A 22 -43.29 -16.84 8.50
C SER A 22 -42.65 -17.03 9.88
N PRO A 23 -41.49 -17.72 10.01
CA PRO A 23 -40.83 -17.94 11.30
C PRO A 23 -40.53 -16.65 12.08
N VAL A 24 -40.47 -15.51 11.38
CA VAL A 24 -40.28 -14.17 11.97
C VAL A 24 -41.60 -13.65 12.56
N GLU A 25 -42.71 -13.74 11.83
CA GLU A 25 -44.04 -13.34 12.31
C GLU A 25 -44.50 -14.16 13.52
N GLU A 26 -44.13 -15.44 13.59
CA GLU A 26 -44.40 -16.28 14.76
C GLU A 26 -43.61 -15.82 15.99
N GLN A 27 -42.35 -15.40 15.82
CA GLN A 27 -41.53 -14.86 16.90
C GLN A 27 -42.06 -13.52 17.41
N GLU A 28 -42.51 -12.64 16.52
CA GLU A 28 -43.12 -11.36 16.88
C GLU A 28 -44.41 -11.54 17.67
N LYS A 29 -45.29 -12.45 17.26
CA LYS A 29 -46.53 -12.77 18.00
C LYS A 29 -46.24 -13.28 19.41
N LEU A 30 -45.31 -14.24 19.54
CA LEU A 30 -44.92 -14.77 20.85
C LEU A 30 -44.32 -13.68 21.76
N LEU A 31 -43.54 -12.77 21.18
CA LEU A 31 -42.96 -11.65 21.91
C LEU A 31 -44.05 -10.65 22.37
N ASP A 32 -44.98 -10.29 21.49
CA ASP A 32 -46.07 -9.36 21.79
C ASP A 32 -46.99 -9.90 22.89
N GLU A 33 -47.32 -11.19 22.85
CA GLU A 33 -48.09 -11.86 23.92
C GLU A 33 -47.38 -11.75 25.28
N ALA A 34 -46.09 -12.06 25.32
CA ALA A 34 -45.28 -11.95 26.53
C ALA A 34 -45.20 -10.50 27.03
N LEU A 35 -44.94 -9.53 26.15
CA LEU A 35 -44.85 -8.12 26.48
C LEU A 35 -46.18 -7.55 27.00
N ASN A 36 -47.32 -7.99 26.44
CA ASN A 36 -48.63 -7.58 26.92
C ASN A 36 -48.90 -8.10 28.34
N LEU A 37 -48.51 -9.34 28.66
CA LEU A 37 -48.62 -9.86 30.01
C LEU A 37 -47.70 -9.11 30.98
N VAL A 38 -46.46 -8.81 30.57
CA VAL A 38 -45.51 -8.01 31.35
C VAL A 38 -46.12 -6.65 31.69
N LYS A 39 -46.66 -5.93 30.71
CA LYS A 39 -47.32 -4.63 30.93
C LYS A 39 -48.52 -4.74 31.90
N ALA A 40 -49.34 -5.77 31.74
CA ALA A 40 -50.51 -5.99 32.60
C ALA A 40 -50.10 -6.27 34.07
N GLN A 41 -49.12 -7.15 34.27
CA GLN A 41 -48.63 -7.49 35.61
C GLN A 41 -47.83 -6.34 36.25
N ALA A 42 -47.02 -5.62 35.47
CA ALA A 42 -46.28 -4.45 35.93
C ALA A 42 -47.22 -3.33 36.39
N PHE A 43 -48.33 -3.10 35.68
CA PHE A 43 -49.35 -2.15 36.09
C PHE A 43 -49.97 -2.52 37.45
N GLN A 44 -50.33 -3.79 37.66
CA GLN A 44 -50.86 -4.24 38.95
C GLN A 44 -49.80 -4.19 40.07
N MET A 45 -48.54 -4.51 39.75
CA MET A 45 -47.43 -4.36 40.68
C MET A 45 -47.32 -2.92 41.17
N LYS A 46 -47.20 -1.94 40.25
CA LYS A 46 -47.12 -0.50 40.59
C LYS A 46 -48.30 -0.05 41.43
N ARG A 47 -49.52 -0.43 41.05
CA ARG A 47 -50.75 -0.12 41.80
C ARG A 47 -50.76 -0.72 43.22
N CYS A 48 -50.19 -1.91 43.42
CA CYS A 48 -50.04 -2.51 44.74
C CYS A 48 -48.97 -1.80 45.57
N LEU A 49 -47.87 -1.34 44.95
CA LEU A 49 -46.84 -0.54 45.61
C LEU A 49 -47.40 0.81 46.11
N ASP A 50 -48.21 1.50 45.29
CA ASP A 50 -48.89 2.74 45.69
C ASP A 50 -49.82 2.54 46.91
N LYS A 51 -50.44 1.36 46.98
CA LYS A 51 -51.30 0.96 48.11
C LYS A 51 -50.53 0.38 49.30
N SER A 52 -49.19 0.41 49.27
CA SER A 52 -48.31 -0.17 50.31
C SER A 52 -48.52 -1.67 50.54
N LYS A 53 -48.99 -2.41 49.54
CA LYS A 53 -49.19 -3.87 49.59
C LYS A 53 -48.01 -4.60 48.97
N LEU A 54 -46.89 -4.66 49.68
CA LEU A 54 -45.63 -5.20 49.17
C LEU A 54 -45.71 -6.68 48.75
N MET A 55 -46.35 -7.53 49.55
CA MET A 55 -46.44 -8.97 49.23
C MET A 55 -47.26 -9.25 47.96
N ASP A 56 -48.35 -8.51 47.76
CA ASP A 56 -49.15 -8.60 46.54
C ASP A 56 -48.35 -8.08 45.34
N ALA A 57 -47.59 -6.99 45.52
CA ALA A 57 -46.70 -6.47 44.48
C ALA A 57 -45.61 -7.49 44.10
N LEU A 58 -44.97 -8.16 45.07
CA LEU A 58 -43.98 -9.21 44.81
C LEU A 58 -44.60 -10.42 44.09
N LYS A 59 -45.86 -10.77 44.36
CA LYS A 59 -46.57 -11.83 43.63
C LYS A 59 -46.80 -11.47 42.17
N HIS A 60 -47.20 -10.22 41.88
CA HIS A 60 -47.32 -9.71 40.52
C HIS A 60 -45.96 -9.63 39.82
N ALA A 61 -44.91 -9.18 40.51
CA ALA A 61 -43.55 -9.17 40.01
C ALA A 61 -43.03 -10.58 39.69
N SER A 62 -43.29 -11.56 40.56
CA SER A 62 -42.94 -12.96 40.33
C SER A 62 -43.70 -13.57 39.15
N THR A 63 -44.93 -13.13 38.89
CA THR A 63 -45.72 -13.58 37.74
C THR A 63 -45.18 -12.97 36.44
N MET A 64 -44.87 -11.67 36.45
CA MET A 64 -44.18 -10.96 35.35
C MET A 64 -42.85 -11.63 34.99
N LEU A 65 -42.02 -11.94 35.99
CA LEU A 65 -40.75 -12.65 35.80
C LEU A 65 -40.92 -14.10 35.34
N GLY A 66 -42.13 -14.65 35.44
CA GLY A 66 -42.48 -15.96 34.90
C GLY A 66 -42.25 -16.04 33.39
N GLU A 67 -42.41 -14.94 32.66
CA GLU A 67 -42.25 -14.88 31.20
C GLU A 67 -40.80 -15.12 30.75
N LEU A 68 -39.81 -14.76 31.58
CA LEU A 68 -38.38 -15.05 31.31
C LEU A 68 -38.05 -16.56 31.33
N ARG A 69 -39.01 -17.41 31.72
CA ARG A 69 -38.86 -18.87 31.67
C ARG A 69 -39.19 -19.44 30.29
N THR A 70 -39.54 -18.64 29.30
CA THR A 70 -39.71 -19.13 27.94
C THR A 70 -38.38 -19.64 27.34
N SER A 71 -38.47 -20.64 26.46
CA SER A 71 -37.38 -21.09 25.58
C SER A 71 -37.76 -20.97 24.10
N LEU A 72 -38.93 -20.41 23.81
CA LEU A 72 -39.46 -20.32 22.44
C LEU A 72 -38.95 -19.07 21.71
N LEU A 73 -38.48 -18.07 22.45
CA LEU A 73 -37.98 -16.82 21.89
C LEU A 73 -36.54 -16.95 21.40
N SER A 74 -36.26 -16.30 20.27
CA SER A 74 -34.90 -16.04 19.80
C SER A 74 -34.12 -15.17 20.80
N PRO A 75 -32.78 -15.21 20.79
CA PRO A 75 -31.97 -14.36 21.69
C PRO A 75 -32.29 -12.86 21.58
N LYS A 76 -32.58 -12.37 20.38
CA LYS A 76 -32.95 -10.97 20.13
C LYS A 76 -34.30 -10.62 20.76
N SER A 77 -35.33 -11.42 20.48
CA SER A 77 -36.66 -11.22 21.09
C SER A 77 -36.61 -11.39 22.62
N TYR A 78 -35.80 -12.33 23.10
CA TYR A 78 -35.57 -12.51 24.54
C TYR A 78 -34.86 -11.30 25.17
N TYR A 79 -33.90 -10.68 24.47
CA TYR A 79 -33.27 -9.43 24.90
C TYR A 79 -34.29 -8.29 25.05
N GLU A 80 -35.21 -8.14 24.09
CA GLU A 80 -36.27 -7.13 24.17
C GLU A 80 -37.21 -7.36 25.36
N LEU A 81 -37.65 -8.60 25.57
CA LEU A 81 -38.45 -8.99 26.74
C LEU A 81 -37.68 -8.74 28.05
N TYR A 82 -36.40 -9.10 28.08
CA TYR A 82 -35.50 -8.86 29.22
C TYR A 82 -35.43 -7.38 29.56
N MET A 83 -35.19 -6.50 28.58
CA MET A 83 -35.10 -5.06 28.80
C MET A 83 -36.39 -4.51 29.40
N ALA A 84 -37.54 -4.86 28.82
CA ALA A 84 -38.84 -4.43 29.32
C ALA A 84 -39.08 -4.85 30.78
N ILE A 85 -38.71 -6.08 31.15
CA ILE A 85 -38.85 -6.57 32.52
C ILE A 85 -37.87 -5.88 33.48
N THR A 86 -36.62 -5.67 33.07
CA THR A 86 -35.63 -5.01 33.92
C THR A 86 -35.96 -3.55 34.21
N ASP A 87 -36.56 -2.83 33.25
CA ASP A 87 -37.05 -1.47 33.45
C ASP A 87 -38.17 -1.44 34.51
N GLU A 88 -39.07 -2.43 34.47
CA GLU A 88 -40.13 -2.58 35.46
C GLU A 88 -39.60 -2.97 36.85
N LEU A 89 -38.59 -3.84 36.92
CA LEU A 89 -37.91 -4.15 38.18
C LEU A 89 -37.19 -2.96 38.80
N ARG A 90 -36.69 -2.02 37.99
CA ARG A 90 -36.05 -0.81 38.51
C ARG A 90 -37.03 0.07 39.29
N HIS A 91 -38.30 0.10 38.92
CA HIS A 91 -39.33 0.77 39.72
C HIS A 91 -39.52 0.10 41.08
N LEU A 92 -39.51 -1.24 41.13
CA LEU A 92 -39.58 -1.98 42.39
C LEU A 92 -38.34 -1.73 43.26
N GLU A 93 -37.15 -1.69 42.66
CA GLU A 93 -35.89 -1.37 43.35
C GLU A 93 -35.95 0.02 44.01
N LEU A 94 -36.34 1.05 43.25
CA LEU A 94 -36.42 2.43 43.75
C LEU A 94 -37.41 2.56 44.90
N TYR A 95 -38.59 1.95 44.77
CA TYR A 95 -39.59 1.93 45.84
C TYR A 95 -39.05 1.28 47.12
N LEU A 96 -38.41 0.11 47.00
CA LEU A 96 -37.82 -0.59 48.14
C LEU A 96 -36.72 0.24 48.81
N LEU A 97 -35.87 0.89 48.01
CA LEU A 97 -34.79 1.73 48.52
C LEU A 97 -35.35 2.92 49.31
N GLU A 98 -36.40 3.57 48.83
CA GLU A 98 -37.07 4.66 49.55
C GLU A 98 -37.70 4.20 50.87
N GLU A 99 -38.41 3.07 50.88
CA GLU A 99 -39.05 2.57 52.11
C GLU A 99 -38.01 2.18 53.18
N PHE A 100 -36.88 1.59 52.78
CA PHE A 100 -35.78 1.28 53.68
C PHE A 100 -35.08 2.54 54.22
N GLN A 101 -34.90 3.58 53.40
CA GLN A 101 -34.37 4.86 53.83
C GLN A 101 -35.30 5.60 54.81
N LYS A 102 -36.62 5.47 54.63
CA LYS A 102 -37.64 5.98 55.57
C LYS A 102 -37.71 5.18 56.89
N GLY A 103 -36.85 4.18 57.08
CA GLY A 103 -36.76 3.38 58.31
C GLY A 103 -37.78 2.24 58.41
N ARG A 104 -38.60 2.01 57.37
CA ARG A 104 -39.56 0.91 57.33
C ARG A 104 -38.90 -0.36 56.79
N LYS A 105 -37.99 -0.92 57.60
CA LYS A 105 -37.34 -2.19 57.26
C LYS A 105 -38.34 -3.33 57.40
N VAL A 106 -38.68 -3.97 56.29
CA VAL A 106 -39.40 -5.25 56.33
C VAL A 106 -38.39 -6.31 56.78
N ALA A 107 -38.62 -6.89 57.95
CA ALA A 107 -37.78 -7.98 58.47
C ALA A 107 -37.78 -9.15 57.48
N ASP A 108 -36.61 -9.76 57.31
CA ASP A 108 -36.40 -10.99 56.54
C ASP A 108 -36.86 -10.93 55.08
N LEU A 109 -36.90 -9.74 54.47
CA LEU A 109 -37.29 -9.58 53.06
C LEU A 109 -36.39 -10.41 52.10
N TYR A 110 -35.11 -10.54 52.45
CA TYR A 110 -34.17 -11.38 51.70
C TYR A 110 -34.56 -12.88 51.73
N GLU A 111 -35.14 -13.37 52.83
CA GLU A 111 -35.64 -14.75 52.95
C GLU A 111 -37.04 -14.89 52.34
N LEU A 112 -37.92 -13.91 52.52
CA LEU A 112 -39.30 -13.93 52.02
C LEU A 112 -39.37 -14.10 50.50
N VAL A 113 -38.47 -13.44 49.78
CA VAL A 113 -38.37 -13.56 48.32
C VAL A 113 -37.92 -14.96 47.88
N GLN A 114 -37.20 -15.70 48.74
CA GLN A 114 -36.75 -17.06 48.41
C GLN A 114 -37.88 -18.10 48.40
N TYR A 115 -39.04 -17.79 49.02
CA TYR A 115 -40.23 -18.63 48.94
C TYR A 115 -40.90 -18.65 47.56
N ALA A 116 -40.44 -17.82 46.61
CA ALA A 116 -40.87 -17.93 45.21
C ALA A 116 -40.49 -19.31 44.65
N GLY A 117 -41.51 -20.11 44.29
CA GLY A 117 -41.30 -21.51 43.90
C GLY A 117 -40.47 -21.73 42.63
N ASN A 118 -40.52 -20.77 41.69
CA ASN A 118 -39.74 -20.85 40.45
C ASN A 118 -38.39 -20.14 40.60
N ILE A 119 -37.31 -20.82 40.19
CA ILE A 119 -35.93 -20.33 40.37
C ILE A 119 -35.62 -19.00 39.65
N VAL A 120 -36.14 -18.79 38.42
CA VAL A 120 -35.85 -17.57 37.65
C VAL A 120 -36.46 -16.34 38.33
N PRO A 121 -37.79 -16.26 38.58
CA PRO A 121 -38.36 -15.17 39.36
C PRO A 121 -37.70 -14.96 40.73
N ARG A 122 -37.41 -16.06 41.42
CA ARG A 122 -36.75 -16.01 42.73
C ARG A 122 -35.41 -15.28 42.68
N LEU A 123 -34.53 -15.63 41.75
CA LEU A 123 -33.19 -15.05 41.68
C LEU A 123 -33.20 -13.60 41.22
N TYR A 124 -34.08 -13.21 40.27
CA TYR A 124 -34.20 -11.80 39.89
C TYR A 124 -34.67 -10.94 41.06
N LEU A 125 -35.70 -11.36 41.78
CA LEU A 125 -36.16 -10.65 42.98
C LEU A 125 -35.10 -10.67 44.09
N LEU A 126 -34.38 -11.79 44.26
CA LEU A 126 -33.30 -11.91 45.26
C LEU A 126 -32.17 -10.93 44.97
N ILE A 127 -31.78 -10.76 43.71
CA ILE A 127 -30.79 -9.77 43.28
C ILE A 127 -31.31 -8.36 43.57
N THR A 128 -32.56 -8.03 43.20
CA THR A 128 -33.15 -6.69 43.43
C THR A 128 -33.20 -6.37 44.93
N VAL A 129 -33.61 -7.31 45.77
CA VAL A 129 -33.65 -7.12 47.23
C VAL A 129 -32.25 -7.08 47.82
N GLY A 130 -31.37 -8.01 47.45
CA GLY A 130 -29.97 -8.04 47.89
C GLY A 130 -29.26 -6.73 47.61
N LEU A 131 -29.53 -6.11 46.46
CA LEU A 131 -29.02 -4.79 46.10
C LEU A 131 -29.42 -3.69 47.09
N VAL A 132 -30.69 -3.67 47.50
CA VAL A 132 -31.21 -2.71 48.48
C VAL A 132 -30.57 -2.95 49.85
N TYR A 133 -30.36 -4.21 50.25
CA TYR A 133 -29.63 -4.54 51.48
C TYR A 133 -28.18 -4.08 51.43
N ILE A 134 -27.47 -4.29 50.32
CA ILE A 134 -26.07 -3.85 50.19
C ILE A 134 -25.96 -2.33 50.24
N LYS A 135 -26.90 -1.59 49.63
CA LYS A 135 -26.93 -0.11 49.65
C LYS A 135 -27.25 0.46 51.03
N THR A 136 -28.04 -0.25 51.84
CA THR A 136 -28.50 0.23 53.15
C THR A 136 -27.65 -0.27 54.32
N SER A 137 -26.96 -1.39 54.16
CA SER A 137 -26.17 -2.08 55.19
C SER A 137 -24.81 -2.48 54.63
N THR A 138 -23.82 -1.58 54.70
CA THR A 138 -22.46 -1.77 54.17
C THR A 138 -21.76 -3.00 54.75
N SER A 139 -22.06 -3.37 56.00
CA SER A 139 -21.41 -4.50 56.68
C SER A 139 -21.74 -5.88 56.09
N LEU A 140 -22.81 -6.01 55.30
CA LEU A 140 -23.21 -7.30 54.68
C LEU A 140 -22.77 -7.40 53.22
N ARG A 141 -22.05 -6.40 52.71
CA ARG A 141 -21.74 -6.27 51.28
C ARG A 141 -20.99 -7.48 50.74
N ARG A 142 -19.89 -7.87 51.38
CA ARG A 142 -19.04 -8.98 50.91
C ARG A 142 -19.81 -10.30 50.86
N ASP A 143 -20.49 -10.63 51.95
CA ASP A 143 -21.17 -11.92 52.10
C ASP A 143 -22.39 -12.01 51.16
N LEU A 144 -23.16 -10.93 51.00
CA LEU A 144 -24.27 -10.89 50.04
C LEU A 144 -23.80 -10.96 48.58
N LEU A 145 -22.71 -10.28 48.22
CA LEU A 145 -22.17 -10.37 46.85
C LEU A 145 -21.74 -11.80 46.53
N LYS A 146 -21.07 -12.46 47.47
CA LYS A 146 -20.64 -13.86 47.32
C LYS A 146 -21.85 -14.80 47.22
N ASP A 147 -22.82 -14.67 48.11
CA ASP A 147 -24.06 -15.47 48.11
C ASP A 147 -24.83 -15.30 46.79
N LEU A 148 -25.03 -14.07 46.30
CA LEU A 148 -25.75 -13.81 45.05
C LEU A 148 -25.09 -14.48 43.84
N VAL A 149 -23.76 -14.46 43.72
CA VAL A 149 -23.05 -15.13 42.62
C VAL A 149 -23.11 -16.65 42.73
N GLU A 150 -23.02 -17.18 43.95
CA GLU A 150 -23.14 -18.62 44.21
C GLU A 150 -24.56 -19.12 43.94
N MET A 151 -25.59 -18.40 44.37
CA MET A 151 -27.00 -18.72 44.14
C MET A 151 -27.38 -18.66 42.64
N CYS A 152 -26.75 -17.76 41.89
CA CYS A 152 -26.88 -17.72 40.42
C CYS A 152 -26.35 -18.99 39.71
N ARG A 153 -25.58 -19.86 40.39
CA ARG A 153 -25.21 -21.18 39.84
C ARG A 153 -26.41 -22.12 39.71
N GLY A 154 -27.53 -21.82 40.37
CA GLY A 154 -28.75 -22.62 40.23
C GLY A 154 -29.37 -22.60 38.82
N VAL A 155 -29.06 -21.60 37.98
CA VAL A 155 -29.59 -21.50 36.61
C VAL A 155 -28.53 -21.90 35.59
N GLN A 156 -28.63 -23.15 35.12
CA GLN A 156 -27.69 -23.74 34.15
C GLN A 156 -28.16 -23.63 32.69
N HIS A 157 -29.36 -23.10 32.44
CA HIS A 157 -29.83 -22.87 31.07
C HIS A 157 -29.03 -21.71 30.44
N PRO A 158 -28.38 -21.89 29.28
CA PRO A 158 -27.47 -20.90 28.72
C PRO A 158 -28.06 -19.49 28.55
N LEU A 159 -29.16 -19.35 27.80
CA LEU A 159 -29.78 -18.04 27.53
C LEU A 159 -30.20 -17.34 28.83
N ARG A 160 -31.07 -17.99 29.62
CA ARG A 160 -31.61 -17.46 30.88
C ARG A 160 -30.52 -17.14 31.91
N GLY A 161 -29.50 -18.00 32.00
CA GLY A 161 -28.37 -17.82 32.92
C GLY A 161 -27.48 -16.65 32.52
N LEU A 162 -27.21 -16.47 31.22
CA LEU A 162 -26.45 -15.31 30.72
C LEU A 162 -27.16 -14.00 31.04
N PHE A 163 -28.47 -13.91 30.78
CA PHE A 163 -29.26 -12.70 31.08
C PHE A 163 -29.39 -12.43 32.57
N LEU A 164 -29.61 -13.46 33.40
CA LEU A 164 -29.66 -13.32 34.85
C LEU A 164 -28.33 -12.81 35.42
N ARG A 165 -27.21 -13.35 34.95
CA ARG A 165 -25.87 -12.93 35.38
C ARG A 165 -25.50 -11.54 34.85
N ASN A 166 -25.95 -11.19 33.65
CA ASN A 166 -25.82 -9.84 33.13
C ASN A 166 -26.63 -8.83 33.97
N TYR A 167 -27.84 -9.20 34.41
CA TYR A 167 -28.63 -8.40 35.33
C TYR A 167 -27.92 -8.20 36.67
N LEU A 168 -27.38 -9.27 37.26
CA LEU A 168 -26.56 -9.19 38.49
C LEU A 168 -25.40 -8.20 38.31
N LEU A 169 -24.67 -8.30 37.20
CA LEU A 169 -23.53 -7.44 36.89
C LEU A 169 -23.94 -5.98 36.65
N GLN A 170 -25.13 -5.74 36.07
CA GLN A 170 -25.67 -4.41 35.85
C GLN A 170 -26.11 -3.76 37.16
N CYS A 171 -26.79 -4.51 38.03
CA CYS A 171 -27.22 -4.05 39.35
C CYS A 171 -26.02 -3.70 40.25
N THR A 172 -24.99 -4.54 40.25
CA THR A 172 -23.82 -4.38 41.14
C THR A 172 -22.83 -3.31 40.69
N ARG A 173 -22.99 -2.71 39.49
CA ARG A 173 -22.04 -1.76 38.89
C ARG A 173 -21.49 -0.69 39.84
N ASN A 174 -22.35 -0.01 40.59
CA ASN A 174 -21.96 1.15 41.41
C ASN A 174 -21.71 0.78 42.89
N ILE A 175 -21.59 -0.52 43.19
CA ILE A 175 -21.66 -1.04 44.57
C ILE A 175 -20.51 -2.01 44.87
N LEU A 176 -19.78 -2.45 43.84
CA LEU A 176 -18.59 -3.25 44.00
C LEU A 176 -17.58 -2.51 44.90
N PRO A 177 -16.95 -3.21 45.86
CA PRO A 177 -15.86 -2.63 46.65
C PRO A 177 -14.70 -2.21 45.74
N ASP A 178 -14.28 -0.94 45.81
CA ASP A 178 -13.19 -0.38 45.00
C ASP A 178 -12.12 0.31 45.87
N ILE A 179 -11.90 -0.24 47.09
CA ILE A 179 -10.93 0.31 48.04
C ILE A 179 -9.92 -0.79 48.40
N SER A 180 -8.62 -0.48 48.31
CA SER A 180 -7.53 -1.43 48.54
C SER A 180 -7.41 -1.85 50.01
N GLU A 181 -7.72 -0.96 50.96
CA GLU A 181 -7.69 -1.23 52.40
C GLU A 181 -8.97 -0.72 53.09
N THR A 182 -9.66 -1.59 53.84
CA THR A 182 -10.85 -1.24 54.63
C THR A 182 -10.59 -1.47 56.12
N GLN A 183 -11.10 -0.57 56.98
CA GLN A 183 -10.99 -0.70 58.44
C GLN A 183 -11.85 -1.84 59.00
N ASN A 184 -12.88 -2.26 58.26
CA ASN A 184 -13.78 -3.36 58.60
C ASN A 184 -13.68 -4.44 57.52
N GLU A 185 -13.22 -5.65 57.87
CA GLU A 185 -13.13 -6.80 56.94
C GLU A 185 -14.47 -7.17 56.26
N SER A 186 -15.60 -6.79 56.87
CA SER A 186 -16.95 -7.07 56.39
C SER A 186 -17.39 -6.20 55.21
N GLU A 187 -16.72 -5.08 54.94
CA GLU A 187 -17.08 -4.16 53.84
C GLU A 187 -16.54 -4.62 52.46
N GLY A 188 -15.61 -5.59 52.47
CA GLY A 188 -14.97 -6.14 51.27
C GLY A 188 -13.90 -5.22 50.67
N THR A 189 -13.00 -5.82 49.91
CA THR A 189 -11.86 -5.16 49.23
C THR A 189 -12.00 -5.28 47.71
N VAL A 190 -11.16 -4.56 46.96
CA VAL A 190 -11.08 -4.72 45.48
C VAL A 190 -10.89 -6.19 45.07
N ARG A 191 -10.16 -6.99 45.87
CA ARG A 191 -9.95 -8.41 45.60
C ARG A 191 -11.25 -9.21 45.63
N ASP A 192 -12.14 -8.91 46.57
CA ASP A 192 -13.47 -9.53 46.62
C ASP A 192 -14.31 -9.14 45.38
N ALA A 193 -14.17 -7.91 44.89
CA ALA A 193 -14.82 -7.47 43.66
C ALA A 193 -14.24 -8.20 42.42
N ILE A 194 -12.91 -8.36 42.35
CA ILE A 194 -12.25 -9.13 41.29
C ILE A 194 -12.75 -10.58 41.31
N ASP A 195 -12.73 -11.25 42.46
CA ASP A 195 -13.17 -12.64 42.60
C ASP A 195 -14.65 -12.81 42.22
N PHE A 196 -15.50 -11.87 42.66
CA PHE A 196 -16.93 -11.82 42.28
C PHE A 196 -17.10 -11.76 40.75
N VAL A 197 -16.41 -10.82 40.08
CA VAL A 197 -16.56 -10.64 38.63
C VAL A 197 -15.92 -11.80 37.87
N LEU A 198 -14.77 -12.32 38.28
CA LEU A 198 -14.12 -13.48 37.67
C LEU A 198 -14.95 -14.75 37.81
N MET A 199 -15.57 -14.98 38.98
CA MET A 199 -16.48 -16.11 39.17
C MET A 199 -17.72 -15.99 38.28
N ASN A 200 -18.27 -14.78 38.17
CA ASN A 200 -19.38 -14.53 37.25
C ASN A 200 -18.99 -14.74 35.79
N PHE A 201 -17.83 -14.22 35.39
CA PHE A 201 -17.26 -14.37 34.06
C PHE A 201 -17.03 -15.84 33.70
N ALA A 202 -16.42 -16.64 34.58
CA ALA A 202 -16.17 -18.05 34.35
C ALA A 202 -17.47 -18.83 34.09
N GLU A 203 -18.51 -18.58 34.88
CA GLU A 203 -19.82 -19.23 34.69
C GLU A 203 -20.54 -18.71 33.42
N MET A 204 -20.47 -17.41 33.11
CA MET A 204 -21.02 -16.87 31.87
C MET A 204 -20.32 -17.44 30.63
N ASN A 205 -18.99 -17.58 30.66
CA ASN A 205 -18.23 -18.20 29.58
C ASN A 205 -18.64 -19.67 29.39
N LYS A 206 -18.77 -20.44 30.48
CA LYS A 206 -19.25 -21.84 30.43
C LYS A 206 -20.66 -21.95 29.84
N LEU A 207 -21.58 -21.06 30.23
CA LEU A 207 -22.93 -21.02 29.67
C LEU A 207 -22.92 -20.69 28.18
N TRP A 208 -22.11 -19.72 27.79
CA TRP A 208 -21.99 -19.30 26.39
C TRP A 208 -21.37 -20.39 25.49
N VAL A 209 -20.37 -21.11 25.97
CA VAL A 209 -19.80 -22.28 25.28
C VAL A 209 -20.82 -23.42 25.22
N ARG A 210 -21.58 -23.65 26.30
CA ARG A 210 -22.64 -24.66 26.34
C ARG A 210 -23.72 -24.43 25.27
N MET A 211 -23.98 -23.17 24.87
CA MET A 211 -24.90 -22.88 23.76
C MET A 211 -24.51 -23.58 22.46
N GLN A 212 -23.21 -23.83 22.23
CA GLN A 212 -22.74 -24.51 21.01
C GLN A 212 -23.33 -25.92 20.86
N HIS A 213 -23.53 -26.59 21.98
CA HIS A 213 -23.96 -27.99 22.04
C HIS A 213 -25.46 -28.15 22.30
N GLN A 214 -26.21 -27.05 22.45
CA GLN A 214 -27.64 -27.09 22.74
C GLN A 214 -28.48 -27.22 21.46
N GLY A 215 -29.27 -28.28 21.32
CA GLY A 215 -30.17 -28.48 20.17
C GLY A 215 -29.58 -29.34 19.06
N HIS A 216 -30.24 -29.39 17.90
CA HIS A 216 -29.85 -30.32 16.83
C HIS A 216 -28.60 -29.85 16.08
N SER A 217 -27.79 -30.77 15.57
CA SER A 217 -26.60 -30.47 14.74
C SER A 217 -26.90 -29.61 13.50
N ARG A 218 -28.12 -29.69 12.94
CA ARG A 218 -28.54 -28.93 11.75
C ARG A 218 -28.59 -27.42 11.98
N ASP A 219 -28.81 -27.00 13.23
CA ASP A 219 -28.94 -25.59 13.60
C ASP A 219 -27.61 -24.96 14.03
N LYS A 220 -26.48 -25.64 13.82
CA LYS A 220 -25.15 -25.19 14.26
C LYS A 220 -24.83 -23.78 13.79
N GLU A 221 -24.99 -23.47 12.49
CA GLU A 221 -24.71 -22.14 11.93
C GLU A 221 -25.63 -21.05 12.50
N ARG A 222 -26.89 -21.38 12.76
CA ARG A 222 -27.83 -20.46 13.41
C ARG A 222 -27.37 -20.16 14.84
N ARG A 223 -26.95 -21.19 15.60
CA ARG A 223 -26.42 -21.01 16.96
C ARG A 223 -25.14 -20.21 16.99
N GLU A 224 -24.23 -20.40 16.02
CA GLU A 224 -22.99 -19.62 15.96
C GLU A 224 -23.27 -18.13 15.73
N ARG A 225 -24.26 -17.79 14.89
CA ARG A 225 -24.74 -16.41 14.74
C ARG A 225 -25.35 -15.85 16.03
N GLU A 226 -26.29 -16.59 16.62
CA GLU A 226 -26.94 -16.24 17.89
C GLU A 226 -25.92 -16.07 19.04
N ARG A 227 -24.89 -16.93 19.10
CA ARG A 227 -23.78 -16.82 20.06
C ARG A 227 -22.93 -15.58 19.81
N SER A 228 -22.68 -15.24 18.56
CA SER A 228 -21.92 -14.03 18.19
C SER A 228 -22.65 -12.75 18.61
N GLU A 229 -23.98 -12.73 18.55
CA GLU A 229 -24.77 -11.59 19.06
C GLU A 229 -24.66 -11.45 20.59
N LEU A 230 -24.68 -12.57 21.32
CA LEU A 230 -24.65 -12.59 22.79
C LEU A 230 -23.25 -12.41 23.40
N ARG A 231 -22.18 -12.39 22.59
CA ARG A 231 -20.80 -12.28 23.08
C ARG A 231 -20.57 -11.05 23.97
N ILE A 232 -21.26 -9.95 23.68
CA ILE A 232 -21.20 -8.69 24.42
C ILE A 232 -21.61 -8.87 25.90
N LEU A 233 -22.54 -9.77 26.20
CA LEU A 233 -22.94 -10.06 27.58
C LEU A 233 -21.78 -10.61 28.41
N VAL A 234 -20.98 -11.49 27.81
CA VAL A 234 -19.80 -12.06 28.48
C VAL A 234 -18.71 -10.99 28.60
N GLY A 235 -18.45 -10.24 27.53
CA GLY A 235 -17.44 -9.16 27.52
C GLY A 235 -17.71 -8.02 28.51
N THR A 236 -18.97 -7.80 28.88
CA THR A 236 -19.34 -6.79 29.89
C THR A 236 -18.67 -7.06 31.24
N ASN A 237 -18.38 -8.32 31.60
CA ASN A 237 -17.61 -8.64 32.81
C ASN A 237 -16.20 -8.05 32.76
N LEU A 238 -15.51 -8.16 31.62
CA LEU A 238 -14.17 -7.60 31.45
C LEU A 238 -14.21 -6.07 31.53
N VAL A 239 -15.24 -5.45 30.95
CA VAL A 239 -15.47 -4.00 31.07
C VAL A 239 -15.65 -3.60 32.53
N ARG A 240 -16.35 -4.39 33.35
CA ARG A 240 -16.46 -4.10 34.79
C ARG A 240 -15.13 -4.20 35.50
N LEU A 241 -14.30 -5.20 35.19
CA LEU A 241 -12.96 -5.30 35.77
C LEU A 241 -12.09 -4.08 35.42
N SER A 242 -12.17 -3.56 34.20
CA SER A 242 -11.42 -2.35 33.81
C SER A 242 -11.93 -1.05 34.43
N GLN A 243 -13.14 -1.04 34.98
CA GLN A 243 -13.76 0.14 35.61
C GLN A 243 -13.40 0.27 37.09
N LEU A 244 -12.75 -0.72 37.69
CA LEU A 244 -12.27 -0.67 39.07
C LEU A 244 -11.01 0.19 39.12
N GLU A 245 -11.07 1.35 39.77
CA GLU A 245 -9.98 2.32 39.78
C GLU A 245 -8.82 1.89 40.69
N ALA A 246 -9.11 1.11 41.74
CA ALA A 246 -8.11 0.67 42.71
C ALA A 246 -7.36 -0.62 42.30
N VAL A 247 -7.57 -1.12 41.06
CA VAL A 247 -6.83 -2.27 40.53
C VAL A 247 -5.43 -1.84 40.09
N THR A 248 -4.42 -2.37 40.78
CA THR A 248 -3.02 -2.11 40.44
C THR A 248 -2.52 -3.02 39.31
N VAL A 249 -1.38 -2.66 38.69
CA VAL A 249 -0.70 -3.50 37.68
C VAL A 249 -0.34 -4.88 38.27
N ASP A 250 0.03 -4.93 39.55
CA ASP A 250 0.36 -6.19 40.25
C ASP A 250 -0.87 -7.06 40.49
N ASP A 251 -2.01 -6.48 40.89
CA ASP A 251 -3.26 -7.21 41.01
C ASP A 251 -3.72 -7.75 39.65
N TYR A 252 -3.55 -6.95 38.58
CA TYR A 252 -3.83 -7.39 37.22
C TYR A 252 -2.94 -8.57 36.80
N ARG A 253 -1.63 -8.48 37.04
CA ARG A 253 -0.65 -9.52 36.71
C ARG A 253 -0.88 -10.83 37.46
N ARG A 254 -1.24 -10.76 38.74
CA ARG A 254 -1.34 -11.94 39.62
C ARG A 254 -2.72 -12.58 39.67
N LEU A 255 -3.79 -11.77 39.57
CA LEU A 255 -5.16 -12.23 39.79
C LEU A 255 -6.01 -12.13 38.52
N VAL A 256 -6.12 -10.93 37.95
CA VAL A 256 -7.09 -10.66 36.87
C VAL A 256 -6.72 -11.37 35.57
N LEU A 257 -5.52 -11.12 35.04
CA LEU A 257 -5.11 -11.68 33.76
C LEU A 257 -4.99 -13.22 33.79
N PRO A 258 -4.34 -13.85 34.78
CA PRO A 258 -4.30 -15.31 34.87
C PRO A 258 -5.70 -15.92 34.97
N GLY A 259 -6.59 -15.33 35.78
CA GLY A 259 -7.97 -15.79 35.92
C GLY A 259 -8.77 -15.73 34.61
N ILE A 260 -8.55 -14.68 33.80
CA ILE A 260 -9.19 -14.59 32.48
C ILE A 260 -8.56 -15.59 31.50
N LEU A 261 -7.23 -15.62 31.39
CA LEU A 261 -6.51 -16.47 30.44
C LEU A 261 -6.77 -17.96 30.71
N GLU A 262 -6.87 -18.38 31.97
CA GLU A 262 -7.23 -19.75 32.33
C GLU A 262 -8.60 -20.13 31.74
N GLN A 263 -9.60 -19.23 31.84
CA GLN A 263 -10.93 -19.48 31.26
C GLN A 263 -10.93 -19.45 29.74
N VAL A 264 -10.06 -18.65 29.11
CA VAL A 264 -9.92 -18.60 27.64
C VAL A 264 -9.26 -19.86 27.11
N VAL A 265 -8.17 -20.32 27.71
CA VAL A 265 -7.47 -21.54 27.26
C VAL A 265 -8.31 -22.80 27.55
N SER A 266 -8.95 -22.87 28.72
CA SER A 266 -9.73 -24.06 29.11
C SER A 266 -11.04 -24.23 28.34
N CYS A 267 -11.61 -23.16 27.74
CA CYS A 267 -12.92 -23.27 27.08
C CYS A 267 -12.90 -24.07 25.77
N ARG A 268 -11.74 -24.17 25.10
CA ARG A 268 -11.54 -24.92 23.84
C ARG A 268 -12.58 -24.64 22.74
N ASP A 269 -13.11 -23.41 22.68
CA ASP A 269 -14.06 -22.97 21.65
C ASP A 269 -13.49 -21.78 20.88
N ALA A 270 -13.41 -21.88 19.56
CA ALA A 270 -12.72 -20.88 18.73
C ALA A 270 -13.39 -19.50 18.76
N ILE A 271 -14.73 -19.45 18.70
CA ILE A 271 -15.49 -18.18 18.71
C ILE A 271 -15.28 -17.46 20.05
N ALA A 272 -15.33 -18.21 21.16
CA ALA A 272 -15.12 -17.66 22.49
C ALA A 272 -13.68 -17.17 22.68
N GLN A 273 -12.69 -17.96 22.26
CA GLN A 273 -11.29 -17.59 22.37
C GLN A 273 -10.95 -16.34 21.56
N GLU A 274 -11.41 -16.26 20.31
CA GLU A 274 -11.18 -15.10 19.44
C GLU A 274 -11.74 -13.82 20.07
N TYR A 275 -13.03 -13.85 20.43
CA TYR A 275 -13.70 -12.68 21.00
C TYR A 275 -13.10 -12.25 22.34
N LEU A 276 -12.82 -13.19 23.25
CA LEU A 276 -12.33 -12.86 24.58
C LEU A 276 -10.91 -12.28 24.53
N MET A 277 -10.04 -12.80 23.66
CA MET A 277 -8.69 -12.26 23.47
C MET A 277 -8.73 -10.84 22.89
N GLU A 278 -9.58 -10.60 21.88
CA GLU A 278 -9.81 -9.24 21.36
C GLU A 278 -10.39 -8.30 22.43
N CYS A 279 -11.32 -8.79 23.24
CA CYS A 279 -11.94 -8.01 24.30
C CYS A 279 -10.93 -7.60 25.37
N ILE A 280 -10.00 -8.48 25.76
CA ILE A 280 -8.89 -8.13 26.67
C ILE A 280 -8.09 -6.96 26.10
N ILE A 281 -7.70 -7.04 24.82
CA ILE A 281 -6.93 -5.98 24.14
C ILE A 281 -7.71 -4.66 24.09
N GLN A 282 -9.01 -4.70 23.83
CA GLN A 282 -9.83 -3.49 23.69
C GLN A 282 -10.15 -2.81 25.02
N VAL A 283 -10.44 -3.61 26.06
CA VAL A 283 -11.02 -3.13 27.31
C VAL A 283 -9.97 -2.65 28.30
N PHE A 284 -8.84 -3.35 28.42
CA PHE A 284 -7.81 -2.97 29.40
C PHE A 284 -6.86 -1.87 28.87
N PRO A 285 -6.36 -0.98 29.74
CA PRO A 285 -5.37 0.04 29.39
C PRO A 285 -4.05 -0.51 28.84
N ASP A 286 -3.31 0.33 28.12
CA ASP A 286 -2.04 -0.04 27.45
C ASP A 286 -0.92 -0.41 28.45
N GLU A 287 -0.91 0.23 29.62
CA GLU A 287 0.07 -0.05 30.70
C GLU A 287 -0.02 -1.51 31.19
N PHE A 288 -1.23 -2.05 31.29
CA PHE A 288 -1.45 -3.44 31.70
C PHE A 288 -0.97 -4.43 30.65
N HIS A 289 -1.16 -4.10 29.36
CA HIS A 289 -0.69 -4.92 28.23
C HIS A 289 0.83 -4.93 28.15
N LEU A 290 1.49 -3.79 28.36
CA LEU A 290 2.95 -3.69 28.37
C LEU A 290 3.54 -4.58 29.48
N ALA A 291 3.05 -4.45 30.71
CA ALA A 291 3.57 -5.23 31.84
C ALA A 291 3.37 -6.76 31.68
N ASN A 292 2.39 -7.20 30.89
CA ASN A 292 1.95 -8.60 30.80
C ASN A 292 1.95 -9.19 29.38
N LEU A 293 2.78 -8.64 28.49
CA LEU A 293 2.85 -9.04 27.09
C LEU A 293 3.24 -10.51 26.91
N GLN A 294 4.24 -10.99 27.67
CA GLN A 294 4.74 -12.36 27.56
C GLN A 294 3.69 -13.40 27.97
N PRO A 295 3.04 -13.33 29.15
CA PRO A 295 1.94 -14.23 29.49
C PRO A 295 0.82 -14.24 28.44
N PHE A 296 0.42 -13.07 27.94
CA PHE A 296 -0.63 -12.96 26.93
C PHE A 296 -0.26 -13.66 25.62
N LEU A 297 0.94 -13.40 25.08
CA LEU A 297 1.42 -14.01 23.84
C LEU A 297 1.66 -15.52 23.97
N LYS A 298 2.12 -15.98 25.14
CA LYS A 298 2.25 -17.41 25.43
C LYS A 298 0.87 -18.09 25.38
N SER A 299 -0.16 -17.49 25.97
CA SER A 299 -1.52 -18.01 25.87
C SER A 299 -2.08 -17.99 24.45
N CYS A 300 -1.66 -17.06 23.57
CA CYS A 300 -2.02 -17.11 22.13
C CYS A 300 -1.52 -18.40 21.44
N ALA A 301 -0.36 -18.93 21.85
CA ALA A 301 0.17 -20.18 21.31
C ALA A 301 -0.70 -21.40 21.71
N GLU A 302 -1.39 -21.33 22.86
CA GLU A 302 -2.20 -22.42 23.43
C GLU A 302 -3.67 -22.45 22.91
N LEU A 303 -4.09 -21.47 22.11
CA LEU A 303 -5.47 -21.38 21.61
C LEU A 303 -5.83 -22.55 20.65
N GLN A 304 -7.09 -22.69 20.28
CA GLN A 304 -7.52 -23.65 19.25
C GLN A 304 -7.04 -23.24 17.85
N PRO A 305 -6.70 -24.18 16.94
CA PRO A 305 -6.28 -23.86 15.57
C PRO A 305 -7.30 -23.07 14.74
N GLY A 306 -8.59 -23.20 15.07
CA GLY A 306 -9.66 -22.47 14.39
C GLY A 306 -9.77 -20.98 14.76
N VAL A 307 -8.93 -20.48 15.67
CA VAL A 307 -8.91 -19.07 16.10
C VAL A 307 -8.09 -18.23 15.13
N ASN A 308 -8.61 -17.09 14.71
CA ASN A 308 -7.87 -16.14 13.87
C ASN A 308 -6.85 -15.33 14.70
N ILE A 309 -5.71 -15.94 15.01
CA ILE A 309 -4.64 -15.34 15.81
C ILE A 309 -4.03 -14.11 15.15
N LYS A 310 -4.03 -14.06 13.81
CA LYS A 310 -3.56 -12.90 13.05
C LYS A 310 -4.24 -11.63 13.52
N ASN A 311 -5.56 -11.62 13.57
CA ASN A 311 -6.33 -10.41 13.95
C ASN A 311 -6.02 -9.97 15.39
N ILE A 312 -5.90 -10.93 16.31
CA ILE A 312 -5.58 -10.67 17.72
C ILE A 312 -4.20 -10.00 17.86
N ILE A 313 -3.17 -10.57 17.25
CA ILE A 313 -1.80 -10.05 17.36
C ILE A 313 -1.67 -8.70 16.64
N ILE A 314 -2.28 -8.55 15.44
CA ILE A 314 -2.25 -7.28 14.71
C ILE A 314 -2.95 -6.18 15.54
N ALA A 315 -4.11 -6.45 16.14
CA ALA A 315 -4.81 -5.49 16.99
C ALA A 315 -3.96 -5.05 18.19
N LEU A 316 -3.24 -5.98 18.83
CA LEU A 316 -2.33 -5.67 19.94
C LEU A 316 -1.14 -4.82 19.47
N ILE A 317 -0.50 -5.20 18.35
CA ILE A 317 0.64 -4.47 17.78
C ILE A 317 0.22 -3.04 17.39
N GLU A 318 -0.89 -2.87 16.69
CA GLU A 318 -1.36 -1.55 16.24
C GLU A 318 -1.72 -0.65 17.42
N ARG A 319 -2.34 -1.21 18.46
CA ARG A 319 -2.67 -0.49 19.69
C ARG A 319 -1.40 -0.01 20.41
N LEU A 320 -0.42 -0.89 20.62
CA LEU A 320 0.83 -0.53 21.28
C LEU A 320 1.71 0.40 20.43
N ALA A 321 1.70 0.25 19.10
CA ALA A 321 2.36 1.18 18.20
C ALA A 321 1.78 2.59 18.31
N ALA A 322 0.45 2.72 18.36
CA ALA A 322 -0.22 4.00 18.55
C ALA A 322 0.09 4.61 19.93
N TYR A 323 0.17 3.79 20.98
CA TYR A 323 0.58 4.21 22.32
C TYR A 323 2.04 4.72 22.34
N SER A 324 2.96 4.00 21.69
CA SER A 324 4.37 4.41 21.54
C SER A 324 4.56 5.75 20.84
N GLN A 325 3.76 6.04 19.81
CA GLN A 325 3.79 7.32 19.12
C GLN A 325 3.30 8.49 19.98
N ARG A 326 2.38 8.24 20.92
CA ARG A 326 1.89 9.28 21.85
C ARG A 326 2.91 9.63 22.94
N ASN A 327 3.75 8.69 23.33
CA ASN A 327 4.74 8.85 24.41
C ASN A 327 6.19 9.03 23.88
N GLU A 328 6.36 9.66 22.72
CA GLU A 328 7.67 10.02 22.12
C GLU A 328 8.68 8.87 21.99
N GLY A 329 8.23 7.64 21.71
CA GLY A 329 9.11 6.52 21.36
C GLY A 329 9.94 5.92 22.52
N ASN A 330 9.90 6.50 23.72
CA ASN A 330 10.57 5.98 24.92
C ASN A 330 9.64 5.08 25.74
N ILE A 331 9.30 3.91 25.18
CA ILE A 331 8.70 2.83 25.97
C ILE A 331 9.73 1.73 26.13
N ASN A 332 10.58 1.88 27.15
CA ASN A 332 11.31 0.75 27.70
C ASN A 332 10.30 -0.09 28.49
N LEU A 333 10.14 -1.37 28.15
CA LEU A 333 9.38 -2.26 29.03
C LEU A 333 10.30 -2.70 30.16
N SER A 334 9.95 -2.39 31.41
CA SER A 334 10.52 -3.10 32.55
C SER A 334 9.88 -4.49 32.64
N VAL A 335 10.52 -5.49 32.05
CA VAL A 335 10.12 -6.90 32.20
C VAL A 335 10.71 -7.41 33.51
N VAL A 336 9.85 -7.74 34.48
CA VAL A 336 10.27 -8.38 35.72
C VAL A 336 10.43 -9.88 35.45
N MET A 337 11.67 -10.36 35.46
CA MET A 337 11.98 -11.80 35.33
C MET A 337 11.42 -12.61 36.52
N GLU A 338 11.36 -13.94 36.39
CA GLU A 338 10.93 -14.85 37.48
C GLU A 338 11.73 -14.65 38.79
N ASP A 339 12.96 -14.10 38.69
CA ASP A 339 13.83 -13.76 39.81
C ASP A 339 13.55 -12.39 40.47
N GLY A 340 12.52 -11.66 40.04
CA GLY A 340 12.12 -10.37 40.60
C GLY A 340 12.98 -9.17 40.19
N LYS A 341 13.87 -9.32 39.20
CA LYS A 341 14.67 -8.22 38.62
C LYS A 341 14.00 -7.63 37.38
N GLU A 342 13.87 -6.31 37.35
CA GLU A 342 13.42 -5.54 36.19
C GLU A 342 14.54 -5.41 35.17
N GLN A 343 14.31 -5.89 33.95
CA GLN A 343 15.17 -5.63 32.80
C GLN A 343 14.40 -4.81 31.77
N GLU A 344 15.00 -3.73 31.28
CA GLU A 344 14.46 -2.96 30.17
C GLU A 344 14.57 -3.79 28.87
N VAL A 345 13.44 -4.29 28.38
CA VAL A 345 13.36 -5.02 27.10
C VAL A 345 12.62 -4.16 26.09
N GLN A 346 13.07 -4.19 24.85
CA GLN A 346 12.43 -3.44 23.77
C GLN A 346 11.24 -4.21 23.21
N LEU A 347 10.14 -3.49 22.97
CA LEU A 347 8.86 -4.05 22.51
C LEU A 347 9.02 -4.92 21.25
N PHE A 348 9.85 -4.47 20.30
CA PHE A 348 10.10 -5.18 19.06
C PHE A 348 10.73 -6.56 19.28
N GLU A 349 11.69 -6.69 20.21
CA GLU A 349 12.38 -7.96 20.45
C GLU A 349 11.42 -8.99 21.03
N VAL A 350 10.59 -8.60 22.00
CA VAL A 350 9.58 -9.49 22.58
C VAL A 350 8.60 -9.95 21.52
N PHE A 351 8.07 -9.05 20.69
CA PHE A 351 7.15 -9.45 19.63
C PHE A 351 7.81 -10.30 18.56
N SER A 352 9.06 -10.00 18.17
CA SER A 352 9.78 -10.78 17.16
C SER A 352 9.98 -12.22 17.60
N ASP A 353 10.41 -12.43 18.85
CA ASP A 353 10.67 -13.76 19.41
C ASP A 353 9.35 -14.53 19.64
N GLN A 354 8.33 -13.87 20.19
CA GLN A 354 7.04 -14.51 20.48
C GLN A 354 6.24 -14.81 19.22
N VAL A 355 6.22 -13.92 18.21
CA VAL A 355 5.58 -14.21 16.92
C VAL A 355 6.28 -15.39 16.25
N ALA A 356 7.61 -15.44 16.28
CA ALA A 356 8.35 -16.60 15.78
C ALA A 356 7.98 -17.89 16.52
N ALA A 357 7.87 -17.86 17.85
CA ALA A 357 7.43 -19.00 18.65
C ALA A 357 5.99 -19.45 18.32
N ILE A 358 5.06 -18.51 18.13
CA ILE A 358 3.66 -18.79 17.74
C ILE A 358 3.60 -19.42 16.35
N THR A 359 4.36 -18.89 15.40
CA THR A 359 4.46 -19.43 14.03
C THR A 359 5.06 -20.83 14.02
N GLN A 360 6.05 -21.13 14.88
CA GLN A 360 6.63 -22.46 15.02
C GLN A 360 5.69 -23.46 15.71
N ALA A 361 4.91 -23.02 16.71
CA ALA A 361 3.97 -23.86 17.43
C ALA A 361 2.74 -24.25 16.57
N ARG A 362 2.39 -23.43 15.56
CA ARG A 362 1.20 -23.60 14.72
C ARG A 362 1.56 -24.14 13.34
N VAL A 363 1.42 -25.44 13.15
CA VAL A 363 1.69 -26.09 11.86
C VAL A 363 0.64 -25.75 10.78
N ASP A 364 -0.61 -25.47 11.19
CA ASP A 364 -1.74 -25.24 10.27
C ASP A 364 -1.96 -23.76 9.89
N MET A 365 -1.05 -22.85 10.25
CA MET A 365 -1.21 -21.42 9.94
C MET A 365 -1.00 -21.16 8.43
N PRO A 366 -1.93 -20.49 7.73
CA PRO A 366 -1.72 -20.08 6.35
C PRO A 366 -0.49 -19.18 6.21
N SER A 367 0.28 -19.38 5.15
CA SER A 367 1.48 -18.57 4.88
C SER A 367 1.15 -17.07 4.66
N GLU A 368 -0.05 -16.75 4.18
CA GLU A 368 -0.55 -15.37 4.08
C GLU A 368 -0.68 -14.70 5.46
N ASP A 369 -1.07 -15.46 6.48
CA ASP A 369 -1.25 -14.95 7.84
C ASP A 369 0.11 -14.74 8.50
N MET A 370 1.06 -15.65 8.27
CA MET A 370 2.45 -15.50 8.71
C MET A 370 3.08 -14.23 8.13
N LEU A 371 2.89 -13.95 6.83
CA LEU A 371 3.36 -12.73 6.19
C LEU A 371 2.64 -11.48 6.71
N SER A 372 1.34 -11.56 6.96
CA SER A 372 0.56 -10.45 7.55
C SER A 372 1.09 -10.06 8.94
N LEU A 373 1.51 -11.05 9.75
CA LEU A 373 2.18 -10.80 11.03
C LEU A 373 3.55 -10.13 10.84
N GLN A 374 4.35 -10.57 9.87
CA GLN A 374 5.62 -9.89 9.55
C GLN A 374 5.40 -8.45 9.08
N LEU A 375 4.36 -8.19 8.28
CA LEU A 375 4.00 -6.83 7.86
C LEU A 375 3.64 -5.95 9.08
N ALA A 376 2.92 -6.49 10.07
CA ALA A 376 2.62 -5.77 11.30
C ALA A 376 3.88 -5.49 12.13
N LEU A 377 4.79 -6.45 12.25
CA LEU A 377 6.10 -6.26 12.89
C LEU A 377 6.95 -5.21 12.18
N LEU A 378 6.92 -5.18 10.85
CA LEU A 378 7.63 -4.18 10.05
C LEU A 378 7.07 -2.77 10.29
N LYS A 379 5.73 -2.63 10.30
CA LYS A 379 5.06 -1.38 10.67
C LYS A 379 5.44 -0.94 12.09
N LEU A 380 5.50 -1.87 13.04
CA LEU A 380 5.91 -1.59 14.42
C LEU A 380 7.35 -1.07 14.46
N ALA A 381 8.28 -1.77 13.82
CA ALA A 381 9.70 -1.39 13.78
C ALA A 381 9.88 0.02 13.21
N GLN A 382 9.22 0.34 12.10
CA GLN A 382 9.30 1.66 11.48
C GLN A 382 8.64 2.77 12.31
N ARG A 383 7.50 2.49 12.96
CA ARG A 383 6.77 3.49 13.75
C ARG A 383 7.44 3.79 15.10
N CYS A 384 7.98 2.77 15.75
CA CYS A 384 8.60 2.90 17.08
C CYS A 384 10.10 3.24 17.00
N HIS A 385 10.81 2.71 16.00
CA HIS A 385 12.26 2.84 15.88
C HIS A 385 12.71 3.11 14.43
N PRO A 386 12.43 4.31 13.88
CA PRO A 386 12.79 4.63 12.50
C PRO A 386 14.30 4.53 12.23
N ASP A 387 15.14 4.84 13.22
CA ASP A 387 16.60 4.89 13.10
C ASP A 387 17.27 3.51 13.12
N LYS A 388 16.60 2.47 13.63
CA LYS A 388 17.18 1.13 13.81
C LYS A 388 16.90 0.21 12.63
N LEU A 389 17.72 0.33 11.58
CA LEU A 389 17.67 -0.52 10.39
C LEU A 389 17.83 -2.03 10.69
N SER A 390 18.50 -2.40 11.79
CA SER A 390 18.69 -3.81 12.19
C SER A 390 17.37 -4.52 12.48
N TYR A 391 16.35 -3.82 12.98
CA TYR A 391 15.05 -4.42 13.27
C TYR A 391 14.26 -4.69 12.01
N VAL A 392 14.30 -3.76 11.05
CA VAL A 392 13.73 -3.98 9.71
C VAL A 392 14.41 -5.16 9.04
N ASP A 393 15.74 -5.22 9.02
CA ASP A 393 16.47 -6.32 8.39
C ASP A 393 16.19 -7.68 9.04
N ARG A 394 15.98 -7.73 10.36
CA ARG A 394 15.57 -8.96 11.06
C ARG A 394 14.19 -9.46 10.62
N VAL A 395 13.21 -8.57 10.44
CA VAL A 395 11.88 -8.94 9.91
C VAL A 395 11.99 -9.44 8.47
N LEU A 396 12.81 -8.78 7.64
CA LEU A 396 13.06 -9.19 6.27
C LEU A 396 13.73 -10.57 6.20
N ALA A 397 14.71 -10.85 7.07
CA ALA A 397 15.35 -12.16 7.16
C ALA A 397 14.37 -13.28 7.56
N HIS A 398 13.44 -13.02 8.47
CA HIS A 398 12.39 -13.98 8.82
C HIS A 398 11.40 -14.17 7.66
N THR A 399 11.06 -13.09 6.96
CA THR A 399 10.21 -13.14 5.77
C THR A 399 10.85 -14.00 4.67
N ASP A 400 12.17 -13.87 4.48
CA ASP A 400 12.93 -14.65 3.50
C ASP A 400 12.87 -16.16 3.80
N LYS A 401 13.03 -16.54 5.08
CA LYS A 401 12.86 -17.93 5.52
C LYS A 401 11.45 -18.46 5.24
N ILE A 402 10.42 -17.68 5.55
CA ILE A 402 9.02 -18.06 5.27
C ILE A 402 8.82 -18.26 3.76
N CYS A 403 9.36 -17.37 2.93
CA CYS A 403 9.30 -17.52 1.48
C CYS A 403 10.06 -18.77 0.99
N ALA A 404 11.24 -19.06 1.54
CA ALA A 404 12.01 -20.25 1.22
C ALA A 404 11.25 -21.55 1.56
N ASP A 405 10.60 -21.60 2.73
CA ASP A 405 9.78 -22.74 3.15
C ASP A 405 8.57 -22.95 2.22
N ILE A 406 7.95 -21.87 1.74
CA ILE A 406 6.86 -21.94 0.73
C ILE A 406 7.37 -22.53 -0.59
N HIS A 407 8.55 -22.14 -1.04
CA HIS A 407 9.15 -22.69 -2.26
C HIS A 407 9.48 -24.17 -2.12
N GLN A 408 10.00 -24.60 -0.96
CA GLN A 408 10.24 -26.03 -0.69
C GLN A 408 8.94 -26.85 -0.73
N ASN A 409 7.84 -26.32 -0.18
CA ASN A 409 6.56 -27.01 -0.13
C ASN A 409 5.81 -27.01 -1.48
N SER A 410 5.95 -25.95 -2.28
CA SER A 410 5.26 -25.80 -3.57
C SER A 410 6.05 -26.36 -4.77
N GLY A 411 7.36 -26.56 -4.63
CA GLY A 411 8.26 -26.99 -5.70
C GLY A 411 8.46 -25.95 -6.80
N LYS A 412 7.93 -24.73 -6.65
CA LYS A 412 8.09 -23.61 -7.59
C LYS A 412 9.18 -22.67 -7.11
N THR A 413 9.89 -22.03 -8.04
CA THR A 413 10.97 -21.07 -7.74
C THR A 413 10.47 -19.63 -7.55
N HIS A 414 9.24 -19.33 -7.98
CA HIS A 414 8.66 -17.99 -7.92
C HIS A 414 7.20 -18.02 -7.46
N LEU A 415 6.80 -16.97 -6.75
CA LEU A 415 5.42 -16.74 -6.32
C LEU A 415 4.56 -16.21 -7.48
N GLU A 416 3.40 -16.81 -7.71
CA GLU A 416 2.46 -16.38 -8.76
C GLU A 416 1.69 -15.11 -8.34
N SER A 417 1.48 -14.19 -9.30
CA SER A 417 0.79 -12.90 -9.08
C SER A 417 -0.60 -13.00 -8.45
N ASN A 418 -1.32 -14.11 -8.67
CA ASN A 418 -2.69 -14.28 -8.19
C ASN A 418 -2.77 -14.77 -6.74
N MET A 419 -1.64 -15.18 -6.14
CA MET A 419 -1.65 -15.69 -4.77
C MET A 419 -1.78 -14.55 -3.75
N PRO A 420 -2.54 -14.73 -2.66
CA PRO A 420 -2.63 -13.72 -1.60
C PRO A 420 -1.26 -13.46 -0.94
N VAL A 421 -0.43 -14.49 -0.84
CA VAL A 421 0.98 -14.43 -0.40
C VAL A 421 1.78 -13.40 -1.19
N PHE A 422 1.60 -13.33 -2.52
CA PHE A 422 2.28 -12.36 -3.38
C PHE A 422 1.84 -10.93 -3.04
N LYS A 423 0.54 -10.70 -2.80
CA LYS A 423 0.03 -9.37 -2.43
C LYS A 423 0.58 -8.90 -1.09
N GLU A 424 0.69 -9.78 -0.10
CA GLU A 424 1.28 -9.43 1.20
C GLU A 424 2.79 -9.17 1.09
N LEU A 425 3.53 -10.00 0.34
CA LEU A 425 4.96 -9.76 0.11
C LEU A 425 5.21 -8.43 -0.61
N MET A 426 4.38 -8.07 -1.60
CA MET A 426 4.45 -6.77 -2.27
C MET A 426 4.24 -5.61 -1.29
N LYS A 427 3.33 -5.73 -0.32
CA LYS A 427 3.15 -4.72 0.73
C LYS A 427 4.36 -4.62 1.65
N ILE A 428 4.96 -5.76 2.02
CA ILE A 428 6.17 -5.81 2.85
C ILE A 428 7.34 -5.11 2.16
N LEU A 429 7.50 -5.27 0.84
CA LEU A 429 8.59 -4.65 0.09
C LEU A 429 8.35 -3.16 -0.21
N LYS A 430 7.11 -2.76 -0.50
CA LYS A 430 6.78 -1.34 -0.74
C LYS A 430 6.89 -0.49 0.53
N LEU A 431 6.55 -1.03 1.69
CA LEU A 431 6.49 -0.27 2.93
C LEU A 431 7.84 0.37 3.33
N PRO A 432 9.00 -0.32 3.28
CA PRO A 432 10.32 0.29 3.46
C PRO A 432 10.66 1.34 2.40
N ALA A 433 10.30 1.07 1.14
CA ALA A 433 10.55 2.01 0.05
C ALA A 433 9.84 3.35 0.29
N ASP A 434 8.54 3.29 0.59
CA ASP A 434 7.70 4.47 0.86
C ASP A 434 8.14 5.23 2.13
N HIS A 435 8.61 4.52 3.16
CA HIS A 435 8.99 5.12 4.44
C HIS A 435 10.32 5.85 4.38
N TYR A 436 11.38 5.19 3.90
CA TYR A 436 12.72 5.77 3.92
C TYR A 436 12.96 6.73 2.76
N LYS A 437 12.27 6.54 1.62
CA LYS A 437 12.37 7.34 0.38
C LYS A 437 13.79 7.47 -0.21
N ASN A 438 14.80 6.89 0.44
CA ASN A 438 16.19 6.92 0.02
C ASN A 438 16.65 5.50 -0.29
N ILE A 439 16.88 5.24 -1.58
CA ILE A 439 17.30 3.93 -2.07
C ILE A 439 18.61 3.45 -1.42
N LEU A 440 19.52 4.37 -1.03
CA LEU A 440 20.78 4.02 -0.39
C LEU A 440 20.57 3.40 1.00
N THR A 441 19.49 3.75 1.69
CA THR A 441 19.14 3.11 2.96
C THR A 441 18.59 1.70 2.76
N LEU A 442 17.87 1.46 1.65
CA LEU A 442 17.38 0.13 1.28
C LEU A 442 18.52 -0.81 0.88
N ILE A 443 19.56 -0.29 0.24
CA ILE A 443 20.77 -1.07 -0.10
C ILE A 443 21.49 -1.57 1.16
N LYS A 444 21.47 -0.79 2.24
CA LYS A 444 22.07 -1.21 3.52
C LYS A 444 21.35 -2.40 4.15
N LEU A 445 20.11 -2.70 3.76
CA LEU A 445 19.35 -3.86 4.21
C LEU A 445 19.81 -5.09 3.41
N GLN A 446 20.59 -5.96 4.06
CA GLN A 446 21.19 -7.14 3.41
C GLN A 446 20.13 -8.10 2.85
N ASN A 447 18.98 -8.21 3.53
CA ASN A 447 17.93 -9.17 3.17
C ASN A 447 16.86 -8.59 2.23
N TYR A 448 16.94 -7.31 1.84
CA TYR A 448 15.95 -6.70 0.94
C TYR A 448 16.10 -7.18 -0.52
N ALA A 449 17.32 -7.18 -1.05
CA ALA A 449 17.57 -7.63 -2.43
C ALA A 449 17.30 -9.13 -2.68
N PRO A 450 17.62 -10.06 -1.76
CA PRO A 450 17.20 -11.45 -1.85
C PRO A 450 15.68 -11.63 -1.95
N LEU A 451 14.91 -10.88 -1.16
CA LEU A 451 13.44 -10.99 -1.14
C LEU A 451 12.79 -10.66 -2.49
N ILE A 452 13.34 -9.70 -3.23
CA ILE A 452 12.84 -9.35 -4.57
C ILE A 452 12.92 -10.55 -5.53
N LYS A 453 13.91 -11.44 -5.36
CA LYS A 453 14.10 -12.60 -6.25
C LYS A 453 12.98 -13.65 -6.14
N HIS A 454 12.28 -13.70 -5.00
CA HIS A 454 11.13 -14.60 -4.78
C HIS A 454 9.89 -14.20 -5.59
N LEU A 455 9.81 -12.95 -6.03
CA LEU A 455 8.73 -12.47 -6.90
C LEU A 455 8.92 -12.98 -8.32
N ASN A 456 7.81 -13.11 -9.05
CA ASN A 456 7.83 -13.34 -10.48
C ASN A 456 8.31 -12.11 -11.27
N TYR A 457 8.60 -12.31 -12.55
CA TYR A 457 9.02 -11.25 -13.48
C TYR A 457 8.20 -9.96 -13.36
N ASN A 458 6.86 -10.05 -13.45
CA ASN A 458 5.98 -8.88 -13.37
C ASN A 458 6.05 -8.17 -12.01
N GLY A 459 6.08 -8.91 -10.90
CA GLY A 459 6.21 -8.32 -9.56
C GLY A 459 7.53 -7.58 -9.37
N ARG A 460 8.63 -8.14 -9.91
CA ARG A 460 9.94 -7.49 -9.87
C ARG A 460 9.99 -6.21 -10.70
N ILE A 461 9.33 -6.17 -11.87
CA ILE A 461 9.17 -4.93 -12.65
C ILE A 461 8.41 -3.88 -11.83
N MET A 462 7.27 -4.25 -11.23
CA MET A 462 6.47 -3.30 -10.46
C MET A 462 7.25 -2.66 -9.30
N ILE A 463 8.08 -3.44 -8.60
CA ILE A 463 8.96 -2.89 -7.55
C ILE A 463 10.09 -2.06 -8.14
N ALA A 464 10.71 -2.50 -9.23
CA ALA A 464 11.79 -1.78 -9.87
C ALA A 464 11.33 -0.40 -10.37
N VAL A 465 10.15 -0.32 -11.00
CA VAL A 465 9.52 0.94 -11.43
C VAL A 465 9.19 1.83 -10.24
N HIS A 466 8.63 1.26 -9.17
CA HIS A 466 8.34 1.99 -7.92
C HIS A 466 9.61 2.61 -7.33
N LEU A 467 10.68 1.83 -7.18
CA LEU A 467 11.96 2.30 -6.65
C LEU A 467 12.61 3.37 -7.53
N ILE A 468 12.52 3.27 -8.85
CA ILE A 468 13.03 4.31 -9.76
C ILE A 468 12.22 5.60 -9.57
N ASN A 469 10.89 5.53 -9.56
CA ASN A 469 10.06 6.71 -9.35
C ASN A 469 10.34 7.38 -8.00
N ASP A 470 10.52 6.61 -6.93
CA ASP A 470 10.90 7.15 -5.61
C ASP A 470 12.23 7.92 -5.69
N VAL A 471 13.23 7.39 -6.41
CA VAL A 471 14.52 8.07 -6.64
C VAL A 471 14.35 9.36 -7.45
N LEU A 472 13.52 9.32 -8.49
CA LEU A 472 13.23 10.49 -9.34
C LEU A 472 12.47 11.58 -8.58
N GLU A 473 11.52 11.22 -7.73
CA GLU A 473 10.73 12.16 -6.91
C GLU A 473 11.56 12.80 -5.80
N THR A 474 12.50 12.05 -5.21
CA THR A 474 13.37 12.54 -4.13
C THR A 474 14.64 13.22 -4.61
N ASP A 475 14.95 13.16 -5.91
CA ASP A 475 16.21 13.62 -6.51
C ASP A 475 17.46 13.07 -5.77
N THR A 476 17.42 11.79 -5.39
CA THR A 476 18.52 11.15 -4.66
C THR A 476 19.72 10.92 -5.57
N LEU A 477 20.86 11.50 -5.22
CA LEU A 477 22.11 11.37 -5.97
C LEU A 477 22.86 10.11 -5.57
N ILE A 478 23.33 9.35 -6.57
CA ILE A 478 24.17 8.17 -6.35
C ILE A 478 25.61 8.51 -6.74
N SER A 479 26.46 8.64 -5.72
CA SER A 479 27.80 9.22 -5.87
C SER A 479 28.95 8.22 -5.76
N THR A 480 28.69 6.94 -5.49
CA THR A 480 29.73 5.90 -5.42
C THR A 480 29.51 4.83 -6.49
N PRO A 481 30.59 4.23 -7.04
CA PRO A 481 30.45 3.15 -8.01
C PRO A 481 29.82 1.89 -7.42
N GLU A 482 30.08 1.61 -6.14
CA GLU A 482 29.52 0.45 -5.41
C GLU A 482 28.00 0.56 -5.23
N ASP A 483 27.51 1.76 -4.91
CA ASP A 483 26.07 2.03 -4.82
C ASP A 483 25.38 1.86 -6.18
N VAL A 484 26.03 2.30 -7.27
CA VAL A 484 25.51 2.13 -8.64
C VAL A 484 25.41 0.66 -9.02
N GLU A 485 26.44 -0.15 -8.75
CA GLU A 485 26.38 -1.59 -9.00
C GLU A 485 25.29 -2.26 -8.16
N SER A 486 25.12 -1.84 -6.91
CA SER A 486 24.09 -2.37 -5.99
C SER A 486 22.67 -2.00 -6.44
N VAL A 487 22.42 -0.76 -6.84
CA VAL A 487 21.12 -0.32 -7.38
C VAL A 487 20.80 -1.05 -8.68
N LEU A 488 21.75 -1.12 -9.62
CA LEU A 488 21.53 -1.83 -10.88
C LEU A 488 21.34 -3.35 -10.66
N SER A 489 21.98 -3.94 -9.64
CA SER A 489 21.75 -5.33 -9.25
C SER A 489 20.37 -5.55 -8.62
N MET A 490 19.82 -4.57 -7.91
CA MET A 490 18.45 -4.62 -7.39
C MET A 490 17.41 -4.52 -8.51
N LEU A 491 17.74 -3.75 -9.55
CA LEU A 491 16.93 -3.52 -10.74
C LEU A 491 17.27 -4.48 -11.90
N ASP A 492 17.85 -5.65 -11.62
CA ASP A 492 18.39 -6.57 -12.64
C ASP A 492 17.36 -7.00 -13.69
N VAL A 493 16.07 -6.96 -13.36
CA VAL A 493 14.97 -7.28 -14.28
C VAL A 493 14.78 -6.22 -15.38
N LEU A 494 15.10 -4.95 -15.08
CA LEU A 494 15.10 -3.87 -16.06
C LEU A 494 16.44 -3.78 -16.81
N VAL A 495 17.53 -4.29 -16.20
CA VAL A 495 18.89 -4.24 -16.77
C VAL A 495 19.18 -5.42 -17.70
N LYS A 496 18.76 -6.65 -17.34
CA LYS A 496 19.06 -7.88 -18.09
C LYS A 496 17.80 -8.69 -18.40
N ASP A 497 17.84 -9.41 -19.52
CA ASP A 497 16.79 -10.38 -19.86
C ASP A 497 16.87 -11.56 -18.89
N GLN A 498 15.73 -11.91 -18.31
CA GLN A 498 15.63 -12.93 -17.26
C GLN A 498 15.09 -14.25 -17.87
N PRO A 499 15.50 -15.42 -17.33
CA PRO A 499 15.08 -16.71 -17.87
C PRO A 499 13.58 -16.99 -17.70
N ASP A 500 12.91 -16.30 -16.78
CA ASP A 500 11.48 -16.41 -16.47
C ASP A 500 10.62 -15.36 -17.19
N GLN A 501 11.19 -14.61 -18.15
CA GLN A 501 10.47 -13.62 -18.94
C GLN A 501 9.39 -14.31 -19.81
N PRO A 502 8.14 -13.79 -19.84
CA PRO A 502 7.09 -14.37 -20.67
C PRO A 502 7.48 -14.33 -22.15
N THR A 503 7.15 -15.40 -22.89
CA THR A 503 7.45 -15.55 -24.32
C THR A 503 6.61 -14.63 -25.22
N THR A 504 5.56 -14.02 -24.69
CA THR A 504 4.77 -13.00 -25.38
C THR A 504 5.60 -11.73 -25.49
N GLU A 505 5.72 -11.16 -26.70
CA GLU A 505 6.39 -9.87 -26.85
C GLU A 505 5.69 -8.82 -25.97
N PRO A 506 6.44 -8.13 -25.09
CA PRO A 506 5.86 -7.05 -24.30
C PRO A 506 5.36 -5.95 -25.25
N ASP A 507 4.39 -5.17 -24.79
CA ASP A 507 3.99 -3.97 -25.52
C ASP A 507 5.22 -3.08 -25.73
N VAL A 508 5.40 -2.62 -26.97
CA VAL A 508 6.55 -1.79 -27.34
C VAL A 508 6.49 -0.48 -26.57
N GLU A 509 5.29 0.06 -26.30
CA GLU A 509 5.13 1.29 -25.52
C GLU A 509 5.55 1.09 -24.06
N ASP A 510 5.03 0.07 -23.38
CA ASP A 510 5.37 -0.25 -21.98
C ASP A 510 6.88 -0.49 -21.82
N PHE A 511 7.47 -1.28 -22.73
CA PHE A 511 8.91 -1.54 -22.71
C PHE A 511 9.73 -0.26 -22.91
N MET A 512 9.28 0.64 -23.79
CA MET A 512 9.94 1.93 -24.00
C MET A 512 9.82 2.84 -22.77
N GLU A 513 8.69 2.83 -22.07
CA GLU A 513 8.51 3.56 -20.82
C GLU A 513 9.43 3.04 -19.72
N GLU A 514 9.49 1.72 -19.52
CA GLU A 514 10.39 1.07 -18.54
C GLU A 514 11.86 1.41 -18.80
N GLN A 515 12.30 1.31 -20.06
CA GLN A 515 13.67 1.65 -20.44
C GLN A 515 13.91 3.16 -20.38
N GLY A 516 12.88 3.98 -20.61
CA GLY A 516 12.90 5.42 -20.41
C GLY A 516 13.11 5.82 -18.95
N LEU A 517 12.50 5.10 -18.00
CA LEU A 517 12.71 5.29 -16.56
C LEU A 517 14.15 4.94 -16.17
N LEU A 518 14.68 3.83 -16.66
CA LEU A 518 16.07 3.45 -16.42
C LEU A 518 17.05 4.49 -17.03
N ALA A 519 16.74 5.04 -18.21
CA ALA A 519 17.50 6.12 -18.80
C ALA A 519 17.47 7.40 -17.95
N ARG A 520 16.33 7.72 -17.33
CA ARG A 520 16.21 8.84 -16.38
C ARG A 520 17.03 8.61 -15.11
N LEU A 521 17.02 7.39 -14.57
CA LEU A 521 17.81 7.03 -13.39
C LEU A 521 19.31 7.31 -13.59
N ILE A 522 19.84 7.06 -14.78
CA ILE A 522 21.26 7.34 -15.11
C ILE A 522 21.61 8.82 -14.92
N HIS A 523 20.66 9.75 -15.08
CA HIS A 523 20.89 11.17 -14.84
C HIS A 523 21.11 11.54 -13.36
N HIS A 524 20.75 10.66 -12.43
CA HIS A 524 20.99 10.82 -10.99
C HIS A 524 22.32 10.20 -10.53
N PHE A 525 23.06 9.53 -11.42
CA PHE A 525 24.41 9.03 -11.14
C PHE A 525 25.42 10.18 -11.24
N LYS A 526 25.56 10.94 -10.16
CA LYS A 526 26.42 12.12 -10.07
C LYS A 526 27.29 12.07 -8.82
N SER A 527 28.57 12.37 -9.00
CA SER A 527 29.54 12.65 -7.95
C SER A 527 30.13 14.05 -8.13
N ASP A 528 30.51 14.67 -7.01
CA ASP A 528 31.21 15.95 -6.97
C ASP A 528 32.64 15.86 -7.53
N SER A 529 33.24 14.66 -7.50
CA SER A 529 34.57 14.41 -8.05
C SER A 529 34.48 13.90 -9.48
N ALA A 530 35.19 14.58 -10.39
CA ALA A 530 35.26 14.22 -11.81
C ALA A 530 35.85 12.80 -12.04
N ASP A 531 36.81 12.38 -11.21
CA ASP A 531 37.42 11.05 -11.32
C ASP A 531 36.46 9.96 -10.83
N GLN A 532 35.72 10.20 -9.73
CA GLN A 532 34.66 9.29 -9.28
C GLN A 532 33.52 9.22 -10.29
N GLN A 533 33.15 10.33 -10.93
CA GLN A 533 32.14 10.35 -11.99
C GLN A 533 32.53 9.43 -13.15
N TYR A 534 33.81 9.39 -13.53
CA TYR A 534 34.28 8.47 -14.57
C TYR A 534 34.13 7.00 -14.14
N LEU A 535 34.47 6.68 -12.89
CA LEU A 535 34.32 5.31 -12.34
C LEU A 535 32.85 4.88 -12.30
N ILE A 536 31.96 5.77 -11.89
CA ILE A 536 30.50 5.55 -11.89
C ILE A 536 30.00 5.24 -13.30
N LEU A 537 30.37 6.05 -14.30
CA LEU A 537 29.95 5.82 -15.69
C LEU A 537 30.52 4.51 -16.24
N SER A 538 31.74 4.14 -15.85
CA SER A 538 32.35 2.87 -16.23
C SER A 538 31.62 1.67 -15.61
N ALA A 539 31.25 1.76 -14.33
CA ALA A 539 30.50 0.72 -13.63
C ALA A 539 29.08 0.57 -14.22
N ALA A 540 28.37 1.68 -14.42
CA ALA A 540 27.04 1.71 -15.04
C ALA A 540 27.06 1.08 -16.44
N ARG A 541 28.03 1.46 -17.28
CA ARG A 541 28.18 0.88 -18.63
C ARG A 541 28.41 -0.63 -18.57
N LYS A 542 29.28 -1.10 -17.66
CA LYS A 542 29.58 -2.53 -17.52
C LYS A 542 28.34 -3.34 -17.12
N ALA A 543 27.54 -2.82 -16.19
CA ALA A 543 26.31 -3.48 -15.74
C ALA A 543 25.24 -3.51 -16.86
N LEU A 544 25.03 -2.38 -17.54
CA LEU A 544 24.01 -2.23 -18.60
C LEU A 544 24.36 -2.97 -19.89
N GLN A 545 25.63 -3.27 -20.13
CA GLN A 545 26.06 -4.07 -21.28
C GLN A 545 25.46 -5.50 -21.27
N GLY A 546 25.07 -6.02 -20.10
CA GLY A 546 24.40 -7.32 -19.97
C GLY A 546 22.97 -7.39 -20.52
N GLY A 547 22.36 -6.25 -20.85
CA GLY A 547 20.94 -6.14 -21.24
C GLY A 547 20.58 -6.45 -22.68
N GLY A 548 21.56 -6.70 -23.55
CA GLY A 548 21.32 -6.97 -24.97
C GLY A 548 20.96 -5.73 -25.80
N ALA A 549 20.85 -5.93 -27.12
CA ALA A 549 20.74 -4.84 -28.11
C ALA A 549 19.50 -3.95 -27.92
N ARG A 550 18.35 -4.54 -27.57
CA ARG A 550 17.06 -3.83 -27.40
C ARG A 550 17.04 -2.85 -26.23
N ARG A 551 17.76 -3.12 -25.14
CA ARG A 551 17.84 -2.24 -23.96
C ARG A 551 18.96 -1.21 -24.07
N ILE A 552 20.08 -1.61 -24.69
CA ILE A 552 21.26 -0.77 -24.90
C ILE A 552 20.93 0.49 -25.73
N GLN A 553 20.00 0.41 -26.67
CA GLN A 553 19.59 1.56 -27.51
C GLN A 553 19.05 2.76 -26.71
N HIS A 554 18.41 2.50 -25.56
CA HIS A 554 17.81 3.54 -24.71
C HIS A 554 18.74 3.98 -23.58
N THR A 555 19.56 3.07 -23.04
CA THR A 555 20.37 3.29 -21.83
C THR A 555 21.76 3.83 -22.10
N PHE A 556 22.38 3.53 -23.26
CA PHE A 556 23.72 4.03 -23.59
C PHE A 556 23.77 5.50 -24.02
N PRO A 557 22.78 6.08 -24.73
CA PRO A 557 22.80 7.50 -25.05
C PRO A 557 22.94 8.42 -23.82
N PRO A 558 22.19 8.24 -22.71
CA PRO A 558 22.41 8.99 -21.47
C PRO A 558 23.85 8.91 -20.96
N ILE A 559 24.46 7.71 -20.94
CA ILE A 559 25.85 7.52 -20.51
C ILE A 559 26.82 8.29 -21.40
N LEU A 560 26.61 8.27 -22.72
CA LEU A 560 27.42 9.01 -23.68
C LEU A 560 27.31 10.52 -23.45
N PHE A 561 26.10 11.05 -23.25
CA PHE A 561 25.91 12.47 -22.94
C PHE A 561 26.59 12.87 -21.63
N HIS A 562 26.53 12.03 -20.60
CA HIS A 562 27.25 12.26 -19.35
C HIS A 562 28.78 12.19 -19.53
N ALA A 563 29.29 11.25 -20.33
CA ALA A 563 30.70 11.17 -20.65
C ALA A 563 31.18 12.40 -21.44
N TYR A 564 30.40 12.92 -22.38
CA TYR A 564 30.72 14.17 -23.08
C TYR A 564 30.72 15.37 -22.14
N ARG A 565 29.72 15.49 -21.26
CA ARG A 565 29.69 16.55 -20.26
C ARG A 565 30.90 16.48 -19.32
N LEU A 566 31.33 15.28 -18.96
CA LEU A 566 32.54 15.06 -18.17
C LEU A 566 33.81 15.51 -18.93
N ALA A 567 33.89 15.26 -20.24
CA ALA A 567 35.00 15.78 -21.06
C ALA A 567 35.04 17.31 -21.11
N PHE A 568 33.88 17.98 -21.20
CA PHE A 568 33.81 19.44 -21.08
C PHE A 568 34.26 19.93 -19.69
N LEU A 569 33.86 19.23 -18.63
CA LEU A 569 34.26 19.58 -17.27
C LEU A 569 35.78 19.45 -17.06
N TYR A 570 36.42 18.41 -17.61
CA TYR A 570 37.88 18.31 -17.61
C TYR A 570 38.58 19.41 -18.41
N LYS A 571 37.95 19.88 -19.51
CA LYS A 571 38.47 21.01 -20.28
C LYS A 571 38.41 22.32 -19.49
N ASP A 572 37.35 22.53 -18.71
CA ASP A 572 37.22 23.71 -17.85
C ASP A 572 38.22 23.66 -16.68
N LEU A 573 38.56 22.45 -16.21
CA LEU A 573 39.57 22.21 -15.16
C LEU A 573 41.03 22.18 -15.68
N ARG A 574 41.29 22.59 -16.92
CA ARG A 574 42.63 22.52 -17.53
C ARG A 574 43.75 23.21 -16.73
N ASP A 575 43.40 24.24 -15.96
CA ASP A 575 44.36 25.03 -15.19
C ASP A 575 44.73 24.35 -13.85
N GLN A 576 43.95 23.35 -13.42
CA GLN A 576 44.12 22.63 -12.15
C GLN A 576 44.66 21.20 -12.33
N ASP A 577 44.45 20.57 -13.48
CA ASP A 577 44.86 19.19 -13.76
C ASP A 577 45.75 19.12 -15.02
N GLU A 578 47.06 18.93 -14.85
CA GLU A 578 48.02 18.78 -15.96
C GLU A 578 47.74 17.55 -16.84
N MET A 579 46.99 16.56 -16.35
CA MET A 579 46.65 15.33 -17.07
C MET A 579 45.27 15.37 -17.75
N TRP A 580 44.61 16.53 -17.82
CA TRP A 580 43.28 16.69 -18.41
C TRP A 580 43.20 16.14 -19.85
N GLU A 581 44.21 16.35 -20.69
CA GLU A 581 44.24 15.83 -22.07
C GLU A 581 44.20 14.31 -22.13
N LYS A 582 44.97 13.62 -21.27
CA LYS A 582 44.99 12.16 -21.19
C LYS A 582 43.67 11.62 -20.67
N LYS A 583 43.03 12.30 -19.71
CA LYS A 583 41.71 11.95 -19.19
C LYS A 583 40.63 12.12 -20.28
N CYS A 584 40.63 13.24 -21.01
CA CYS A 584 39.77 13.45 -22.16
C CYS A 584 39.96 12.37 -23.24
N GLN A 585 41.21 12.01 -23.56
CA GLN A 585 41.50 10.95 -24.53
C GLN A 585 40.90 9.60 -24.08
N LYS A 586 41.02 9.25 -22.79
CA LYS A 586 40.38 8.05 -22.23
C LYS A 586 38.86 8.11 -22.30
N ILE A 587 38.24 9.26 -22.03
CA ILE A 587 36.79 9.45 -22.16
C ILE A 587 36.36 9.28 -23.62
N PHE A 588 37.09 9.84 -24.59
CA PHE A 588 36.78 9.64 -26.00
C PHE A 588 36.98 8.19 -26.45
N GLN A 589 37.99 7.48 -25.93
CA GLN A 589 38.14 6.04 -26.14
C GLN A 589 36.94 5.26 -25.54
N PHE A 590 36.50 5.62 -24.34
CA PHE A 590 35.31 5.06 -23.70
C PHE A 590 34.03 5.31 -24.52
N CYS A 591 33.81 6.54 -25.00
CA CYS A 591 32.71 6.90 -25.89
C CYS A 591 32.78 6.11 -27.19
N HIS A 592 33.96 6.02 -27.81
CA HIS A 592 34.17 5.28 -29.06
C HIS A 592 33.86 3.79 -28.88
N GLN A 593 34.30 3.16 -27.79
CA GLN A 593 33.95 1.77 -27.50
C GLN A 593 32.44 1.59 -27.27
N THR A 594 31.80 2.52 -26.55
CA THR A 594 30.35 2.48 -26.28
C THR A 594 29.54 2.63 -27.57
N ILE A 595 29.94 3.56 -28.44
CA ILE A 595 29.37 3.75 -29.78
C ILE A 595 29.62 2.53 -30.65
N SER A 596 30.81 1.93 -30.61
CA SER A 596 31.11 0.71 -31.38
C SER A 596 30.22 -0.45 -30.97
N THR A 597 29.84 -0.54 -29.69
CA THR A 597 28.85 -1.52 -29.20
C THR A 597 27.46 -1.22 -29.75
N LEU A 598 27.03 0.05 -29.81
CA LEU A 598 25.76 0.46 -30.43
C LEU A 598 25.72 0.19 -31.95
N VAL A 599 26.83 0.42 -32.65
CA VAL A 599 26.95 0.15 -34.10
C VAL A 599 26.86 -1.34 -34.39
N LYS A 600 27.44 -2.19 -33.55
CA LYS A 600 27.28 -3.64 -33.63
C LYS A 600 25.83 -4.10 -33.39
N ALA A 601 24.99 -3.26 -32.79
CA ALA A 601 23.56 -3.46 -32.59
C ALA A 601 22.69 -2.81 -33.68
N GLU A 602 23.25 -2.60 -34.89
CA GLU A 602 22.56 -2.09 -36.10
C GLU A 602 22.09 -0.61 -36.03
N LEU A 603 22.58 0.19 -35.08
CA LEU A 603 22.24 1.62 -34.96
C LEU A 603 23.33 2.51 -35.57
N ALA A 604 23.33 2.63 -36.90
CA ALA A 604 24.36 3.34 -37.66
C ALA A 604 24.24 4.88 -37.68
N GLU A 605 23.18 5.47 -37.11
CA GLU A 605 22.91 6.91 -37.24
C GLU A 605 23.66 7.80 -36.21
N LEU A 606 23.98 7.29 -35.02
CA LEU A 606 24.64 8.05 -33.94
C LEU A 606 26.15 8.37 -34.12
N PRO A 607 26.99 7.53 -34.76
CA PRO A 607 28.44 7.76 -34.89
C PRO A 607 28.84 8.93 -35.78
N LEU A 608 27.95 9.37 -36.69
CA LEU A 608 28.23 10.39 -37.72
C LEU A 608 28.46 11.80 -37.16
N ARG A 609 28.10 12.08 -35.90
CA ARG A 609 28.20 13.42 -35.28
C ARG A 609 29.56 13.76 -34.68
N CYS A 610 30.51 12.82 -34.57
CA CYS A 610 31.73 12.99 -33.74
C CYS A 610 33.09 12.92 -34.48
N ALA A 611 33.14 12.85 -35.81
CA ALA A 611 34.42 12.65 -36.52
C ALA A 611 35.01 13.97 -37.06
N GLU A 612 36.13 14.41 -36.47
CA GLU A 612 36.93 15.61 -36.84
C GLU A 612 38.02 15.33 -37.90
N ASN A 613 37.69 14.69 -39.02
CA ASN A 613 38.59 14.64 -40.19
C ASN A 613 37.88 15.16 -41.45
N ALA A 614 37.92 16.47 -41.64
CA ALA A 614 37.09 17.17 -42.62
C ALA A 614 37.41 16.81 -44.08
N GLU A 615 38.65 16.50 -44.45
CA GLU A 615 39.04 16.42 -45.86
C GLU A 615 38.60 15.10 -46.56
N PRO A 616 38.87 13.90 -46.01
CA PRO A 616 38.38 12.65 -46.60
C PRO A 616 36.86 12.53 -46.47
N MET A 617 36.30 12.95 -45.33
CA MET A 617 34.86 12.88 -45.07
C MET A 617 34.05 13.83 -45.96
N ARG A 618 34.57 15.00 -46.34
CA ARG A 618 33.89 15.89 -47.31
C ARG A 618 33.69 15.19 -48.65
N THR A 619 34.74 14.54 -49.15
CA THR A 619 34.72 13.83 -50.43
C THR A 619 33.85 12.58 -50.34
N GLN A 620 33.93 11.82 -49.24
CA GLN A 620 33.06 10.66 -49.01
C GLN A 620 31.60 11.03 -48.78
N CYS A 621 31.30 12.13 -48.09
CA CYS A 621 29.95 12.66 -47.90
C CYS A 621 29.36 13.10 -49.25
N ALA A 622 30.13 13.82 -50.07
CA ALA A 622 29.71 14.16 -51.44
C ALA A 622 29.51 12.91 -52.32
N LEU A 623 30.35 11.88 -52.15
CA LEU A 623 30.19 10.59 -52.83
C LEU A 623 28.92 9.87 -52.38
N ALA A 624 28.67 9.79 -51.07
CA ALA A 624 27.48 9.17 -50.48
C ALA A 624 26.20 9.91 -50.88
N ALA A 625 26.20 11.25 -50.80
CA ALA A 625 25.12 12.10 -51.29
C ALA A 625 24.85 11.83 -52.79
N SER A 626 25.89 11.57 -53.58
CA SER A 626 25.74 11.22 -54.99
C SER A 626 25.34 9.77 -55.27
N LYS A 627 25.29 8.90 -54.26
CA LYS A 627 24.83 7.51 -54.35
C LYS A 627 23.41 7.32 -53.80
N LEU A 628 22.74 8.40 -53.34
CA LEU A 628 21.34 8.34 -52.91
C LEU A 628 20.43 7.92 -54.06
N LEU A 629 19.46 7.05 -53.76
CA LEU A 629 18.55 6.46 -54.75
C LEU A 629 17.45 7.43 -55.19
N LYS A 630 16.90 8.20 -54.24
CA LYS A 630 15.86 9.20 -54.52
C LYS A 630 16.50 10.45 -55.14
N LYS A 631 16.19 10.73 -56.42
CA LYS A 631 16.74 11.86 -57.18
C LYS A 631 16.55 13.24 -56.52
N PRO A 632 15.38 13.56 -55.93
CA PRO A 632 15.22 14.84 -55.23
C PRO A 632 16.12 14.99 -54.01
N ASP A 633 16.22 13.93 -53.19
CA ASP A 633 17.10 13.91 -52.01
C ASP A 633 18.58 13.92 -52.42
N GLN A 634 18.93 13.22 -53.50
CA GLN A 634 20.26 13.22 -54.10
C GLN A 634 20.66 14.65 -54.54
N SER A 635 19.77 15.38 -55.23
CA SER A 635 20.01 16.76 -55.65
C SER A 635 20.19 17.70 -54.44
N ARG A 636 19.27 17.64 -53.46
CA ARG A 636 19.32 18.47 -52.25
C ARG A 636 20.57 18.19 -51.43
N ALA A 637 20.94 16.92 -51.22
CA ALA A 637 22.12 16.51 -50.47
C ALA A 637 23.42 16.96 -51.17
N VAL A 638 23.55 16.73 -52.47
CA VAL A 638 24.74 17.15 -53.24
C VAL A 638 24.90 18.67 -53.25
N ALA A 639 23.81 19.42 -53.32
CA ALA A 639 23.86 20.87 -53.21
C ALA A 639 24.19 21.37 -51.79
N LEU A 640 23.79 20.64 -50.73
CA LEU A 640 24.22 20.96 -49.36
C LEU A 640 25.72 20.71 -49.18
N CYS A 641 26.26 19.68 -49.82
CA CYS A 641 27.70 19.41 -49.80
C CYS A 641 28.52 20.59 -50.35
N ALA A 642 27.96 21.45 -51.23
CA ALA A 642 28.66 22.65 -51.72
C ALA A 642 29.08 23.60 -50.57
N HIS A 643 28.30 23.68 -49.49
CA HIS A 643 28.66 24.47 -48.30
C HIS A 643 29.79 23.86 -47.47
N LEU A 644 30.10 22.58 -47.66
CA LEU A 644 31.26 21.96 -47.04
C LEU A 644 32.56 22.41 -47.73
N PHE A 645 32.50 22.74 -49.02
CA PHE A 645 33.64 23.20 -49.83
C PHE A 645 33.80 24.73 -49.81
N TRP A 646 32.76 25.49 -49.46
CA TRP A 646 32.81 26.95 -49.38
C TRP A 646 31.92 27.52 -48.25
N LYS A 647 32.54 28.11 -47.22
CA LYS A 647 31.83 28.81 -46.14
C LYS A 647 31.92 30.34 -46.20
N GLY A 648 32.87 30.89 -46.98
CA GLY A 648 33.17 32.32 -47.04
C GLY A 648 34.11 32.77 -45.91
N PRO A 649 34.63 34.02 -45.97
CA PRO A 649 35.37 34.63 -44.86
C PRO A 649 34.40 34.96 -43.71
N LYS A 650 34.80 34.69 -42.46
CA LYS A 650 34.13 35.21 -41.26
C LYS A 650 35.15 36.07 -40.51
N ASP A 651 34.78 37.29 -40.14
CA ASP A 651 35.57 38.19 -39.28
C ASP A 651 37.05 38.31 -39.70
N GLY A 652 37.32 38.53 -40.99
CA GLY A 652 38.67 38.72 -41.51
C GLY A 652 39.58 37.48 -41.55
N GLN A 653 39.16 36.32 -41.02
CA GLN A 653 39.90 35.05 -41.12
C GLN A 653 39.42 34.23 -42.33
N GLN A 654 40.32 33.99 -43.29
CA GLN A 654 40.08 33.05 -44.37
C GLN A 654 40.05 31.61 -43.83
N TRP A 655 38.95 30.91 -44.05
CA TRP A 655 38.89 29.48 -43.74
C TRP A 655 39.88 28.71 -44.64
N ALA A 656 40.82 27.99 -44.03
CA ALA A 656 41.96 27.33 -44.70
C ALA A 656 41.58 26.26 -45.75
N LEU A 657 40.31 25.84 -45.83
CA LEU A 657 39.82 24.71 -46.64
C LEU A 657 38.79 25.11 -47.71
N ASN A 658 38.80 26.39 -48.13
CA ASN A 658 37.90 26.93 -49.16
C ASN A 658 38.34 26.50 -50.58
N GLU A 659 37.53 25.68 -51.24
CA GLU A 659 37.74 25.23 -52.63
C GLU A 659 36.59 25.74 -53.53
N PRO A 660 36.74 26.90 -54.18
CA PRO A 660 35.64 27.53 -54.93
C PRO A 660 35.17 26.69 -56.12
N GLY A 661 36.08 25.97 -56.78
CA GLY A 661 35.78 25.11 -57.93
C GLY A 661 34.96 23.88 -57.55
N ARG A 662 35.30 23.18 -56.45
CA ARG A 662 34.55 21.99 -56.02
C ARG A 662 33.13 22.32 -55.57
N ALA A 663 32.93 23.48 -54.93
CA ALA A 663 31.59 23.95 -54.57
C ALA A 663 30.71 24.16 -55.83
N LEU A 664 31.29 24.71 -56.91
CA LEU A 664 30.61 24.86 -58.19
C LEU A 664 30.31 23.50 -58.84
N ASP A 665 31.24 22.55 -58.80
CA ASP A 665 31.04 21.21 -59.35
C ASP A 665 29.92 20.45 -58.63
N CYS A 666 29.82 20.60 -57.30
CA CYS A 666 28.70 20.08 -56.51
C CYS A 666 27.37 20.68 -56.97
N LEU A 667 27.29 22.01 -57.11
CA LEU A 667 26.07 22.67 -57.59
C LEU A 667 25.69 22.27 -59.02
N LYS A 668 26.66 22.20 -59.94
CA LYS A 668 26.44 21.72 -61.32
C LYS A 668 25.98 20.26 -61.35
N LYS A 669 26.48 19.43 -60.44
CA LYS A 669 26.05 18.03 -60.29
C LYS A 669 24.63 17.97 -59.73
N ALA A 670 24.29 18.78 -58.73
CA ALA A 670 22.93 18.86 -58.19
C ALA A 670 21.93 19.34 -59.25
N ALA A 671 22.26 20.36 -60.04
CA ALA A 671 21.43 20.83 -61.15
C ALA A 671 21.21 19.72 -62.21
N ARG A 672 22.25 18.96 -62.57
CA ARG A 672 22.12 17.80 -63.47
C ARG A 672 21.24 16.70 -62.90
N VAL A 673 21.33 16.43 -61.59
CA VAL A 673 20.49 15.43 -60.92
C VAL A 673 19.04 15.89 -60.82
N ALA A 674 18.79 17.18 -60.58
CA ALA A 674 17.46 17.77 -60.60
C ALA A 674 16.80 17.57 -61.97
N GLN A 675 17.53 17.80 -63.07
CA GLN A 675 17.05 17.58 -64.44
C GLN A 675 16.81 16.10 -64.80
N GLN A 676 17.30 15.15 -64.00
CA GLN A 676 17.05 13.71 -64.18
C GLN A 676 15.78 13.22 -63.47
N CYS A 677 15.08 14.09 -62.72
CA CYS A 677 13.77 13.75 -62.16
C CYS A 677 12.75 13.61 -63.28
N MET A 678 11.82 12.66 -63.22
CA MET A 678 10.83 12.47 -64.29
C MET A 678 9.69 13.51 -64.24
N ASP A 679 9.40 14.03 -63.05
CA ASP A 679 8.33 14.99 -62.81
C ASP A 679 8.85 16.43 -62.94
N GLY A 680 8.32 17.17 -63.93
CA GLY A 680 8.69 18.55 -64.20
C GLY A 680 8.37 19.52 -63.05
N GLY A 681 7.33 19.26 -62.25
CA GLY A 681 7.02 20.08 -61.07
C GLY A 681 8.12 20.00 -60.02
N VAL A 682 8.59 18.78 -59.75
CA VAL A 682 9.72 18.52 -58.85
C VAL A 682 11.03 19.07 -59.43
N GLN A 683 11.23 19.02 -60.75
CA GLN A 683 12.38 19.65 -61.40
C GLN A 683 12.40 21.17 -61.16
N ALA A 684 11.28 21.84 -61.43
CA ALA A 684 11.15 23.29 -61.25
C ALA A 684 11.34 23.71 -59.79
N GLN A 685 10.76 22.97 -58.85
CA GLN A 685 10.95 23.19 -57.41
C GLN A 685 12.42 23.06 -57.00
N LEU A 686 13.10 21.99 -57.41
CA LEU A 686 14.51 21.75 -57.08
C LEU A 686 15.42 22.81 -57.71
N LEU A 687 15.16 23.24 -58.94
CA LEU A 687 15.92 24.31 -59.59
C LEU A 687 15.71 25.66 -58.87
N ALA A 688 14.49 25.97 -58.44
CA ALA A 688 14.20 27.16 -57.63
C ALA A 688 14.93 27.14 -56.27
N GLU A 689 14.96 25.99 -55.57
CA GLU A 689 15.76 25.82 -54.34
C GLU A 689 17.27 25.98 -54.60
N LEU A 690 17.76 25.44 -55.72
CA LEU A 690 19.16 25.55 -56.11
C LEU A 690 19.54 27.00 -56.40
N LEU A 691 18.67 27.79 -57.04
CA LEU A 691 18.91 29.21 -57.31
C LEU A 691 19.25 29.98 -56.04
N GLY A 692 18.52 29.75 -54.94
CA GLY A 692 18.83 30.35 -53.64
C GLY A 692 20.22 30.00 -53.11
N ARG A 693 20.71 28.78 -53.38
CA ARG A 693 22.05 28.31 -52.96
C ARG A 693 23.16 28.86 -53.85
N TYR A 694 22.93 28.94 -55.17
CA TYR A 694 23.82 29.61 -56.12
C TYR A 694 24.03 31.08 -55.73
N ALA A 695 22.93 31.78 -55.42
CA ALA A 695 22.95 33.16 -54.95
C ALA A 695 23.73 33.33 -53.63
N LEU A 696 23.45 32.48 -52.63
CA LEU A 696 24.10 32.55 -51.32
C LEU A 696 25.62 32.35 -51.39
N LEU A 697 26.10 31.37 -52.18
CA LEU A 697 27.52 31.09 -52.33
C LEU A 697 28.26 32.18 -53.11
N ARG A 698 27.59 32.81 -54.08
CA ARG A 698 28.12 33.99 -54.78
C ARG A 698 28.28 35.17 -53.81
N HIS A 699 27.24 35.45 -53.02
CA HIS A 699 27.27 36.52 -52.03
C HIS A 699 28.39 36.34 -51.00
N ARG A 700 28.66 35.09 -50.58
CA ARG A 700 29.81 34.74 -49.71
C ARG A 700 31.20 34.85 -50.38
N GLY A 701 31.31 35.50 -51.53
CA GLY A 701 32.58 35.81 -52.17
C GLY A 701 33.16 34.71 -53.07
N ASN A 702 32.37 33.71 -53.50
CA ASN A 702 32.89 32.68 -54.41
C ASN A 702 33.05 33.23 -55.83
N ARG A 703 34.29 33.52 -56.24
CA ARG A 703 34.64 34.04 -57.57
C ARG A 703 34.34 33.07 -58.72
N ALA A 704 34.25 31.77 -58.47
CA ALA A 704 34.01 30.76 -59.50
C ALA A 704 32.54 30.72 -59.97
N LEU A 705 31.60 31.23 -59.17
CA LEU A 705 30.19 31.37 -59.55
C LEU A 705 30.01 32.70 -60.28
N THR A 706 29.85 32.71 -61.60
CA THR A 706 29.62 33.93 -62.38
C THR A 706 28.14 34.33 -62.40
N ALA A 707 27.84 35.62 -62.59
CA ALA A 707 26.47 36.13 -62.74
C ALA A 707 25.71 35.39 -63.86
N GLY A 708 26.37 35.14 -65.00
CA GLY A 708 25.78 34.40 -66.12
C GLY A 708 25.38 32.96 -65.80
N LEU A 709 25.97 32.30 -64.79
CA LEU A 709 25.51 30.98 -64.35
C LEU A 709 24.21 31.05 -63.55
N ILE A 710 24.02 32.11 -62.77
CA ILE A 710 22.77 32.37 -62.03
C ILE A 710 21.68 32.72 -63.03
N ASP A 711 21.95 33.59 -64.00
CA ASP A 711 21.01 33.96 -65.07
C ASP A 711 20.59 32.75 -65.90
N ALA A 712 21.54 31.85 -66.24
CA ALA A 712 21.23 30.61 -66.93
C ALA A 712 20.31 29.67 -66.12
N VAL A 713 20.42 29.64 -64.80
CA VAL A 713 19.52 28.87 -63.93
C VAL A 713 18.15 29.52 -63.85
N ILE A 714 18.08 30.86 -63.77
CA ILE A 714 16.82 31.63 -63.79
C ILE A 714 16.05 31.39 -65.09
N GLN A 715 16.73 31.44 -66.24
CA GLN A 715 16.12 31.18 -67.54
C GLN A 715 15.56 29.77 -67.63
N LYS A 716 16.33 28.76 -67.19
CA LYS A 716 15.85 27.38 -67.15
C LYS A 716 14.64 27.19 -66.24
N ILE A 717 14.58 27.85 -65.09
CA ILE A 717 13.39 27.76 -64.21
C ILE A 717 12.17 28.37 -64.91
N ARG A 718 12.32 29.48 -65.64
CA ARG A 718 11.23 30.08 -66.41
C ARG A 718 10.75 29.18 -67.54
N GLU A 719 11.66 28.52 -68.25
CA GLU A 719 11.34 27.54 -69.29
C GLU A 719 10.56 26.35 -68.72
N GLU A 720 11.03 25.75 -67.61
CA GLU A 720 10.35 24.62 -66.98
C GLU A 720 8.99 25.01 -66.38
N LEU A 721 8.87 26.18 -65.74
CA LEU A 721 7.59 26.68 -65.24
C LEU A 721 6.59 26.98 -66.35
N ALA A 722 7.04 27.39 -67.53
CA ALA A 722 6.17 27.64 -68.68
C ALA A 722 5.65 26.36 -69.35
N ASN A 723 6.35 25.24 -69.17
CA ASN A 723 5.99 23.93 -69.75
C ASN A 723 5.07 23.10 -68.84
N LEU A 724 4.76 23.58 -67.62
CA LEU A 724 3.93 22.87 -66.65
C LEU A 724 2.47 23.32 -66.69
N ASP A 725 1.56 22.36 -66.54
CA ASP A 725 0.13 22.63 -66.37
C ASP A 725 -0.12 23.40 -65.06
N GLN A 726 -1.06 24.34 -65.06
CA GLN A 726 -1.39 25.13 -63.88
C GLN A 726 -2.03 24.25 -62.79
N SER A 727 -1.33 24.08 -61.68
CA SER A 727 -1.79 23.41 -60.45
C SER A 727 -1.49 24.27 -59.22
N GLU A 728 -2.16 23.99 -58.09
CA GLU A 728 -1.86 24.68 -56.81
C GLU A 728 -0.38 24.53 -56.39
N GLU A 729 0.25 23.40 -56.70
CA GLU A 729 1.68 23.17 -56.43
C GLU A 729 2.58 24.05 -57.30
N VAL A 730 2.25 24.22 -58.60
CA VAL A 730 2.99 25.08 -59.52
C VAL A 730 2.84 26.56 -59.15
N GLU A 731 1.68 26.97 -58.64
CA GLU A 731 1.48 28.33 -58.12
C GLU A 731 2.37 28.61 -56.89
N GLN A 732 2.48 27.65 -55.97
CA GLN A 732 3.39 27.74 -54.82
C GLN A 732 4.86 27.81 -55.24
N ILE A 733 5.28 27.00 -56.21
CA ILE A 733 6.66 27.03 -56.76
C ILE A 733 6.92 28.38 -57.43
N THR A 734 5.96 28.89 -58.21
CA THR A 734 6.06 30.19 -58.89
C THR A 734 6.17 31.34 -57.88
N LYS A 735 5.39 31.30 -56.81
CA LYS A 735 5.48 32.26 -55.70
C LYS A 735 6.83 32.18 -54.99
N HIS A 736 7.34 30.98 -54.73
CA HIS A 736 8.67 30.78 -54.14
C HIS A 736 9.79 31.33 -55.03
N PHE A 737 9.72 31.07 -56.33
CA PHE A 737 10.65 31.60 -57.32
C PHE A 737 10.59 33.14 -57.40
N HIS A 738 9.39 33.72 -57.44
CA HIS A 738 9.21 35.17 -57.47
C HIS A 738 9.76 35.84 -56.20
N ASN A 739 9.48 35.27 -55.02
CA ASN A 739 10.04 35.75 -53.75
C ASN A 739 11.58 35.67 -53.73
N THR A 740 12.15 34.61 -54.31
CA THR A 740 13.61 34.44 -54.40
C THR A 740 14.23 35.48 -55.34
N LEU A 741 13.59 35.77 -56.47
CA LEU A 741 14.01 36.86 -57.38
C LEU A 741 13.86 38.24 -56.73
N GLN A 742 12.77 38.48 -55.99
CA GLN A 742 12.57 39.73 -55.27
C GLN A 742 13.62 39.89 -54.16
N HIS A 743 13.98 38.82 -53.44
CA HIS A 743 15.06 38.84 -52.48
C HIS A 743 16.41 39.19 -53.13
N LEU A 744 16.69 38.60 -54.31
CA LEU A 744 17.87 38.93 -55.10
C LEU A 744 17.88 40.40 -55.54
N LYS A 745 16.74 40.94 -56.00
CA LYS A 745 16.58 42.36 -56.38
C LYS A 745 16.80 43.30 -55.20
N ASN A 746 16.13 43.06 -54.06
CA ASN A 746 16.28 43.87 -52.85
C ASN A 746 17.72 43.87 -52.32
N ARG A 747 18.46 42.77 -52.51
CA ARG A 747 19.89 42.64 -52.16
C ARG A 747 20.82 43.32 -53.17
N MET A 748 20.39 43.54 -54.42
CA MET A 748 21.13 44.38 -55.39
C MET A 748 21.04 45.87 -55.03
N GLU A 749 19.91 46.29 -54.46
CA GLU A 749 19.67 47.69 -54.07
C GLU A 749 20.37 48.08 -52.75
N CYS A 750 20.80 47.12 -51.93
CA CYS A 750 21.50 47.35 -50.66
C CYS A 750 22.70 46.38 -50.48
N PRO A 751 23.90 46.73 -50.98
CA PRO A 751 25.08 45.86 -50.92
C PRO A 751 25.77 45.86 -49.54
N ASP A 752 26.10 44.66 -49.02
CA ASP A 752 26.97 44.49 -47.84
C ASP A 752 28.43 44.83 -48.17
N PRO A 753 29.18 45.51 -47.28
CA PRO A 753 30.52 46.05 -47.57
C PRO A 753 31.62 45.00 -47.83
N ASP A 754 31.44 43.74 -47.41
CA ASP A 754 32.44 42.66 -47.53
C ASP A 754 32.07 41.53 -48.54
N GLY A 755 30.94 41.67 -49.25
CA GLY A 755 30.51 40.70 -50.26
C GLY A 755 31.10 41.00 -51.64
N LEU A 756 31.33 39.97 -52.48
CA LEU A 756 31.39 40.21 -53.93
C LEU A 756 30.00 40.66 -54.35
N GLY A 757 29.85 41.96 -54.53
CA GLY A 757 28.62 42.61 -54.95
C GLY A 757 28.03 41.93 -56.19
N SER A 758 26.72 42.02 -56.30
CA SER A 758 25.89 41.58 -57.42
C SER A 758 26.15 42.36 -58.71
N GLU A 759 27.42 42.62 -59.05
CA GLU A 759 27.83 43.29 -60.28
C GLU A 759 27.62 42.33 -61.45
N GLY A 760 26.74 42.72 -62.38
CA GLY A 760 26.50 42.04 -63.65
C GLY A 760 25.32 41.07 -63.72
N LEU A 761 24.45 41.00 -62.70
CA LEU A 761 23.19 40.23 -62.76
C LEU A 761 22.11 41.02 -63.51
N VAL A 762 21.53 40.45 -64.58
CA VAL A 762 20.43 41.08 -65.32
C VAL A 762 19.12 40.35 -64.99
N LEU A 763 18.42 40.81 -63.96
CA LEU A 763 17.13 40.26 -63.52
C LEU A 763 15.95 40.89 -64.28
N SER A 764 15.94 40.79 -65.61
CA SER A 764 14.76 41.12 -66.43
C SER A 764 13.76 39.97 -66.35
#